data_AF-K6GUF9-F1
#
_entry.id   AF-K6GUF9-F1
#
_cell.length_a   1.000
_cell.length_b   1.000
_cell.length_c   1.000
_cell.angle_alpha   90.00
_cell.angle_beta   90.00
_cell.angle_gamma   90.00
#
_symmetry.space_group_name_H-M   'P 1'
#
loop_
_entity.id
_entity.type
_entity.pdbx_description
1 polymer ?
#
loop_
_entity_poly.entity_id
_entity_poly.type
_entity_poly.pdbx_seq_one_letter_code
_entity_poly.pdbx_strand_id
1 'polypeptide(L)'
;MAKLHETPLRDLPPASPITLGLWTTAAQAARTLLGAGAGEALVLDGGRPLGVVTTRGLSKVLTHNIVQAAHLAVRDVMDPVAVSPESDYLPGALRHLLAAPSRRLAVVDAAGRAVGILAPFHVARLGVALDELAERTVASAMTRAVVTARVGEALPMVLARMTRLGVGGVVVAKDDVPCGVFTARDAVRLLAGGSDIRDMSVDEAMSAPVAVVAPQLPLAEGLAGMDGAGAGRLVVTDPDGFLLGLLTWTDVAAVLSGIVSDAEKARLHDQAERYRDLYDNAGQGLFRLDLQGRPVAVNAVLSRMLGYRDVADCLRQSRQPAHPLRLDGPSRRELLPRALSEAEPVTFEARGLRREGGYRRLACSVRAVRDAFDQPTGFEGACAEVPQAAFPGGPSDDAGYRSLIEHQTELICRFDPAGRLLFVNAAYARYWGKTPEACLAENFQPALHPDDAAMVGRRVASLCPHRPTTGYEVRVLRPDGRARYQRWTRRAIFDAAGELVEYQAVGRDITPRKLAEQSLKRRAEELHVLAEEKSVEAAALADRLGAALADGRRLADHLREKEFFLDAVLAGVQDGVCLLSPEMEVLAVNRSLRGMYASRGEIVGQRCHEVYHGLSAPCQDCPSLRAMATRKLAISVVPKDDPGDSAGWVELFCYPMLDAAGSVAAVVEIVRDVTAGKKLEAELAAALERAEAASQAKGAFLANMSHEIRTPLNAVLGYVQLMLRDRLEPAQRQRLAVVEESAATLLSIINDILDYSKIEAGRLEIKAESFDLAQCLAAVVKEQEVLAREKGLVLELEFDPGLPGSVRGDGLRLRQILRNLVNNAVKYTEHGSVTLRASLLDRSPCPTGNGERVTLRFAVIDTGVGIPTDQLPAIFDSFTQVDGGLTKRQAGTGLGLAICRRLAGLMGGGVFVDSLAGKGSVFWLECPFEAAAGHGGLARRDFGLPAHREPPQRLRVLLVEDNRVNRVFASDLLESRGHEVILAENGRAALEYLVANAVDVVLMDIQMPVMDGLAATRAIRAGHLDIDPGLPVIGLSAYAMDQERERFLAAGFDDYITKPIDVETFFAVVARVLARRGRAPVGALEAGRQTPPSPIDTQALATQYRGKAGLLTRVGREFVASVPEQLESLREAMDQGDLAVCERVAHTLKGNAAMFGASAMRGLAAEAEQAAAAGDVARLADLAPTLDQACREAVGGLDDYLCRIGN
;
A
#
# COMPACT_ATOMS: atom_id res chain seq x y z
N MET A 1 -4.06 -28.36 -18.74
CA MET A 1 -4.05 -28.87 -17.35
C MET A 1 -2.93 -28.14 -16.64
N ALA A 2 -3.10 -27.42 -15.54
CA ALA A 2 -4.33 -26.93 -14.92
C ALA A 2 -4.09 -25.47 -14.54
N LYS A 3 -5.04 -24.58 -14.85
CA LYS A 3 -5.05 -23.22 -14.29
C LYS A 3 -5.40 -23.33 -12.80
N LEU A 4 -4.48 -23.85 -12.00
CA LEU A 4 -4.69 -24.12 -10.57
C LEU A 4 -5.08 -22.83 -9.83
N HIS A 5 -4.61 -21.68 -10.30
CA HIS A 5 -5.01 -20.36 -9.79
C HIS A 5 -6.47 -19.98 -10.10
N GLU A 6 -7.12 -20.61 -11.09
CA GLU A 6 -8.53 -20.44 -11.46
C GLU A 6 -9.42 -21.62 -11.01
N THR A 7 -8.87 -22.60 -10.28
CA THR A 7 -9.63 -23.77 -9.85
C THR A 7 -10.30 -23.48 -8.50
N PRO A 8 -11.65 -23.46 -8.42
CA PRO A 8 -12.35 -23.32 -7.15
C PRO A 8 -12.23 -24.61 -6.32
N LEU A 9 -12.33 -24.50 -5.01
CA LEU A 9 -12.16 -25.63 -4.08
C LEU A 9 -13.17 -26.76 -4.33
N ARG A 10 -14.40 -26.46 -4.78
CA ARG A 10 -15.41 -27.46 -5.16
C ARG A 10 -14.98 -28.38 -6.32
N ASP A 11 -14.08 -27.90 -7.19
CA ASP A 11 -13.62 -28.64 -8.37
C ASP A 11 -12.33 -29.42 -8.06
N LEU A 12 -11.76 -29.24 -6.87
CA LEU A 12 -10.69 -30.07 -6.34
C LEU A 12 -11.33 -31.21 -5.56
N PRO A 13 -10.91 -32.48 -5.73
CA PRO A 13 -11.49 -33.59 -4.98
C PRO A 13 -11.16 -33.43 -3.49
N PRO A 14 -12.08 -32.95 -2.64
CA PRO A 14 -11.80 -32.91 -1.21
C PRO A 14 -11.90 -34.35 -0.71
N ALA A 15 -10.97 -34.80 0.13
CA ALA A 15 -11.18 -36.07 0.79
C ALA A 15 -12.42 -35.98 1.68
N SER A 16 -13.30 -36.98 1.59
CA SER A 16 -14.42 -37.13 2.52
C SER A 16 -13.86 -37.10 3.95
N PRO A 17 -14.27 -36.14 4.79
CA PRO A 17 -13.65 -35.98 6.09
C PRO A 17 -14.02 -37.15 6.98
N ILE A 18 -13.02 -37.79 7.60
CA ILE A 18 -13.27 -38.66 8.75
C ILE A 18 -13.76 -37.76 9.88
N THR A 19 -14.86 -38.15 10.52
CA THR A 19 -15.45 -37.38 11.61
C THR A 19 -15.31 -38.07 12.95
N LEU A 20 -14.97 -37.33 14.00
CA LEU A 20 -14.94 -37.80 15.37
C LEU A 20 -15.93 -37.02 16.24
N GLY A 21 -16.50 -37.69 17.25
CA GLY A 21 -17.33 -37.04 18.26
C GLY A 21 -16.49 -36.35 19.34
N LEU A 22 -17.02 -35.31 19.96
CA LEU A 22 -16.35 -34.55 21.03
C LEU A 22 -15.90 -35.43 22.22
N TRP A 23 -16.65 -36.50 22.49
CA TRP A 23 -16.46 -37.41 23.62
C TRP A 23 -15.67 -38.66 23.27
N THR A 24 -15.25 -38.82 22.01
CA THR A 24 -14.33 -39.89 21.63
C THR A 24 -13.03 -39.73 22.40
N THR A 25 -12.47 -40.80 22.95
CA THR A 25 -11.19 -40.70 23.67
C THR A 25 -10.01 -40.59 22.70
N ALA A 26 -8.90 -40.01 23.15
CA ALA A 26 -7.67 -39.89 22.35
C ALA A 26 -7.18 -41.26 21.83
N ALA A 27 -7.29 -42.32 22.64
CA ALA A 27 -6.95 -43.68 22.22
C ALA A 27 -7.92 -44.27 21.18
N GLN A 28 -9.22 -43.97 21.28
CA GLN A 28 -10.20 -44.35 20.25
C GLN A 28 -9.95 -43.59 18.94
N ALA A 29 -9.72 -42.28 19.02
CA ALA A 29 -9.36 -41.45 17.87
C ALA A 29 -8.10 -41.97 17.18
N ALA A 30 -7.07 -42.34 17.95
CA ALA A 30 -5.83 -42.95 17.44
C ALA A 30 -6.11 -44.25 16.66
N ARG A 31 -6.94 -45.14 17.20
CA ARG A 31 -7.34 -46.39 16.51
C ARG A 31 -8.13 -46.11 15.24
N THR A 32 -9.07 -45.16 15.26
CA THR A 32 -9.85 -44.77 14.07
C THR A 32 -8.95 -44.24 12.96
N LEU A 33 -8.03 -43.33 13.28
CA LEU A 33 -7.10 -42.76 12.30
C LEU A 33 -6.16 -43.83 11.71
N LEU A 34 -5.59 -44.70 12.54
CA LEU A 34 -4.72 -45.78 12.07
C LEU A 34 -5.48 -46.80 11.20
N GLY A 35 -6.68 -47.20 11.61
CA GLY A 35 -7.51 -48.15 10.87
C GLY A 35 -7.97 -47.63 9.51
N ALA A 36 -8.21 -46.32 9.41
CA ALA A 36 -8.54 -45.65 8.16
C ALA A 36 -7.31 -45.25 7.32
N GLY A 37 -6.09 -45.45 7.83
CA GLY A 37 -4.86 -44.98 7.19
C GLY A 37 -4.78 -43.45 7.06
N ALA A 38 -5.52 -42.71 7.89
CA ALA A 38 -5.67 -41.27 7.79
C ALA A 38 -4.80 -40.51 8.80
N GLY A 39 -4.33 -39.33 8.40
CA GLY A 39 -3.53 -38.45 9.26
C GLY A 39 -4.35 -37.49 10.15
N GLU A 40 -5.66 -37.41 9.91
CA GLU A 40 -6.54 -36.38 10.44
C GLU A 40 -8.01 -36.79 10.48
N ALA A 41 -8.78 -36.16 11.36
CA ALA A 41 -10.24 -36.22 11.39
C ALA A 41 -10.83 -34.89 11.85
N LEU A 42 -11.94 -34.48 11.23
CA LEU A 42 -12.70 -33.31 11.66
C LEU A 42 -13.56 -33.65 12.87
N VAL A 43 -13.69 -32.67 13.77
CA VAL A 43 -14.66 -32.69 14.86
C VAL A 43 -15.80 -31.78 14.43
N LEU A 44 -17.00 -32.33 14.34
CA LEU A 44 -18.18 -31.59 13.87
C LEU A 44 -19.21 -31.40 14.98
N ASP A 45 -19.93 -30.28 14.93
CA ASP A 45 -21.16 -30.05 15.69
C ASP A 45 -22.25 -29.55 14.75
N GLY A 46 -23.37 -30.28 14.69
CA GLY A 46 -24.44 -30.02 13.73
C GLY A 46 -23.99 -30.00 12.26
N GLY A 47 -22.90 -30.70 11.91
CA GLY A 47 -22.29 -30.70 10.58
C GLY A 47 -21.33 -29.54 10.29
N ARG A 48 -21.12 -28.63 11.24
CA ARG A 48 -20.14 -27.53 11.15
C ARG A 48 -18.81 -27.92 11.77
N PRO A 49 -17.66 -27.53 11.19
CA PRO A 49 -16.35 -27.85 11.74
C PRO A 49 -16.08 -27.08 13.04
N LEU A 50 -15.86 -27.81 14.13
CA LEU A 50 -15.43 -27.27 15.42
C LEU A 50 -13.90 -27.26 15.59
N GLY A 51 -13.24 -28.27 15.02
CA GLY A 51 -11.81 -28.49 15.21
C GLY A 51 -11.32 -29.68 14.40
N VAL A 52 -10.03 -29.97 14.53
CA VAL A 52 -9.39 -31.09 13.85
C VAL A 52 -8.49 -31.86 14.81
N VAL A 53 -8.58 -33.18 14.75
CA VAL A 53 -7.66 -34.08 15.44
C VAL A 53 -6.64 -34.55 14.40
N THR A 54 -5.36 -34.31 14.66
CA THR A 54 -4.27 -34.77 13.79
C THR A 54 -3.43 -35.80 14.52
N THR A 55 -2.72 -36.66 13.77
CA THR A 55 -1.75 -37.60 14.38
C THR A 55 -0.69 -36.89 15.23
N ARG A 56 -0.28 -35.68 14.83
CA ARG A 56 0.60 -34.82 15.61
C ARG A 56 -0.06 -34.26 16.87
N GLY A 57 -1.33 -33.87 16.81
CA GLY A 57 -2.11 -33.45 17.98
C GLY A 57 -2.18 -34.59 19.01
N LEU A 58 -2.50 -35.80 18.55
CA LEU A 58 -2.55 -36.99 19.39
C LEU A 58 -1.18 -37.40 19.96
N SER A 59 -0.06 -37.16 19.26
CA SER A 59 1.26 -37.46 19.83
C SER A 59 1.60 -36.58 21.05
N LYS A 60 1.03 -35.36 21.16
CA LYS A 60 1.20 -34.50 22.35
C LYS A 60 0.56 -35.10 23.61
N VAL A 61 -0.41 -35.99 23.44
CA VAL A 61 -1.09 -36.67 24.54
C VAL A 61 -0.10 -37.54 25.32
N LEU A 62 0.83 -38.20 24.61
CA LEU A 62 1.85 -39.06 25.21
C LEU A 62 2.91 -38.30 26.02
N THR A 63 3.02 -36.98 25.90
CA THR A 63 3.92 -36.18 26.76
C THR A 63 3.31 -35.88 28.12
N HIS A 64 2.00 -36.11 28.29
CA HIS A 64 1.26 -35.95 29.55
C HIS A 64 1.06 -37.34 30.17
N ASN A 65 0.92 -37.43 31.51
CA ASN A 65 0.84 -38.68 32.29
C ASN A 65 0.13 -39.84 31.52
N ILE A 66 0.92 -40.79 31.02
CA ILE A 66 0.59 -41.74 29.94
C ILE A 66 -0.69 -42.54 30.22
N VAL A 67 -0.92 -42.88 31.49
CA VAL A 67 -2.07 -43.69 31.93
C VAL A 67 -3.38 -42.88 31.91
N GLN A 68 -3.33 -41.59 32.21
CA GLN A 68 -4.52 -40.71 32.17
C GLN A 68 -4.75 -40.13 30.77
N ALA A 69 -3.67 -39.91 30.01
CA ALA A 69 -3.71 -39.22 28.74
C ALA A 69 -4.51 -39.98 27.66
N ALA A 70 -4.47 -41.32 27.67
CA ALA A 70 -5.24 -42.17 26.75
C ALA A 70 -6.78 -41.98 26.89
N HIS A 71 -7.25 -41.50 28.03
CA HIS A 71 -8.67 -41.28 28.35
C HIS A 71 -9.15 -39.85 28.11
N LEU A 72 -8.27 -38.92 27.72
CA LEU A 72 -8.67 -37.54 27.38
C LEU A 72 -9.68 -37.55 26.23
N ALA A 73 -10.70 -36.71 26.32
CA ALA A 73 -11.68 -36.59 25.26
C ALA A 73 -11.11 -35.76 24.09
N VAL A 74 -11.56 -36.04 22.87
CA VAL A 74 -11.15 -35.34 21.64
C VAL A 74 -11.29 -33.83 21.76
N ARG A 75 -12.34 -33.34 22.43
CA ARG A 75 -12.54 -31.91 22.69
C ARG A 75 -11.38 -31.24 23.45
N ASP A 76 -10.65 -32.01 24.26
CA ASP A 76 -9.56 -31.53 25.12
C ASP A 76 -8.19 -31.60 24.40
N VAL A 77 -8.13 -32.24 23.22
CA VAL A 77 -6.89 -32.49 22.46
C VAL A 77 -6.96 -32.04 20.99
N MET A 78 -8.12 -31.60 20.51
CA MET A 78 -8.29 -31.08 19.15
C MET A 78 -7.61 -29.71 18.97
N ASP A 79 -7.05 -29.49 17.79
CA ASP A 79 -6.52 -28.18 17.39
C ASP A 79 -7.62 -27.40 16.62
N PRO A 80 -7.59 -26.05 16.63
CA PRO A 80 -8.46 -25.26 15.76
C PRO A 80 -8.26 -25.60 14.29
N VAL A 81 -9.34 -25.58 13.51
CA VAL A 81 -9.32 -25.81 12.06
C VAL A 81 -9.68 -24.52 11.33
N ALA A 82 -8.89 -24.17 10.31
CA ALA A 82 -9.23 -23.06 9.42
C ALA A 82 -10.36 -23.48 8.49
N VAL A 83 -11.17 -22.53 8.01
CA VAL A 83 -12.34 -22.80 7.17
C VAL A 83 -12.26 -21.97 5.89
N SER A 84 -12.58 -22.57 4.74
CA SER A 84 -12.80 -21.87 3.47
C SER A 84 -14.10 -22.34 2.82
N PRO A 85 -14.91 -21.42 2.25
CA PRO A 85 -16.00 -21.78 1.36
C PRO A 85 -15.52 -22.60 0.15
N GLU A 86 -16.32 -23.54 -0.32
CA GLU A 86 -16.04 -24.32 -1.54
C GLU A 86 -15.97 -23.45 -2.82
N SER A 87 -16.49 -22.23 -2.77
CA SER A 87 -16.38 -21.22 -3.82
C SER A 87 -15.02 -20.51 -3.89
N ASP A 88 -14.18 -20.65 -2.86
CA ASP A 88 -12.86 -20.02 -2.85
C ASP A 88 -11.94 -20.66 -3.89
N TYR A 89 -10.96 -19.88 -4.34
CA TYR A 89 -9.93 -20.34 -5.26
C TYR A 89 -8.70 -20.87 -4.51
N LEU A 90 -8.04 -21.84 -5.13
CA LEU A 90 -6.87 -22.52 -4.56
C LEU A 90 -5.77 -21.57 -4.01
N PRO A 91 -5.36 -20.45 -4.66
CA PRO A 91 -4.31 -19.59 -4.11
C PRO A 91 -4.62 -19.07 -2.70
N GLY A 92 -5.85 -18.61 -2.47
CA GLY A 92 -6.30 -18.14 -1.16
C GLY A 92 -6.36 -19.27 -0.15
N ALA A 93 -6.93 -20.40 -0.56
CA ALA A 93 -7.02 -21.60 0.26
C ALA A 93 -5.64 -22.14 0.69
N LEU A 94 -4.64 -22.11 -0.20
CA LEU A 94 -3.27 -22.52 0.11
C LEU A 94 -2.61 -21.65 1.16
N ARG A 95 -2.80 -20.32 1.09
CA ARG A 95 -2.31 -19.40 2.10
C ARG A 95 -2.95 -19.68 3.45
N HIS A 96 -4.26 -19.88 3.49
CA HIS A 96 -4.98 -20.22 4.73
C HIS A 96 -4.52 -21.58 5.29
N LEU A 97 -4.35 -22.58 4.43
CA LEU A 97 -3.86 -23.91 4.80
C LEU A 97 -2.46 -23.85 5.43
N LEU A 98 -1.55 -23.08 4.84
CA LEU A 98 -0.18 -22.94 5.32
C LEU A 98 -0.07 -22.03 6.56
N ALA A 99 -0.99 -21.07 6.73
CA ALA A 99 -1.05 -20.25 7.94
C ALA A 99 -1.67 -20.98 9.14
N ALA A 100 -2.56 -21.94 8.90
CA ALA A 100 -3.25 -22.68 9.96
C ALA A 100 -2.28 -23.48 10.85
N PRO A 101 -2.37 -23.39 12.19
CA PRO A 101 -1.50 -24.15 13.11
C PRO A 101 -1.59 -25.67 12.91
N SER A 102 -2.79 -26.18 12.65
CA SER A 102 -3.06 -27.59 12.36
C SER A 102 -2.60 -28.01 10.95
N ARG A 103 -2.27 -27.04 10.08
CA ARG A 103 -2.02 -27.23 8.64
C ARG A 103 -3.17 -27.98 7.98
N ARG A 104 -4.41 -27.66 8.36
CA ARG A 104 -5.65 -28.24 7.83
C ARG A 104 -6.67 -27.14 7.57
N LEU A 105 -7.40 -27.31 6.48
CA LEU A 105 -8.44 -26.39 6.05
C LEU A 105 -9.72 -27.19 5.81
N ALA A 106 -10.76 -26.93 6.59
CA ALA A 106 -12.09 -27.48 6.34
C ALA A 106 -12.73 -26.70 5.18
N VAL A 107 -13.23 -27.43 4.19
CA VAL A 107 -13.99 -26.87 3.08
C VAL A 107 -15.47 -26.93 3.44
N VAL A 108 -16.18 -25.81 3.33
CA VAL A 108 -17.59 -25.70 3.70
C VAL A 108 -18.49 -25.26 2.55
N ASP A 109 -19.73 -25.75 2.56
CA ASP A 109 -20.78 -25.28 1.66
C ASP A 109 -21.28 -23.87 2.05
N ALA A 110 -22.22 -23.33 1.27
CA ALA A 110 -22.86 -22.05 1.55
C ALA A 110 -23.61 -21.98 2.90
N ALA A 111 -23.98 -23.13 3.49
CA ALA A 111 -24.61 -23.23 4.80
C ALA A 111 -23.60 -23.35 5.97
N GLY A 112 -22.30 -23.38 5.65
CA GLY A 112 -21.20 -23.52 6.60
C GLY A 112 -20.97 -24.97 7.07
N ARG A 113 -21.53 -25.97 6.38
CA ARG A 113 -21.35 -27.39 6.71
C ARG A 113 -20.09 -27.93 6.04
N ALA A 114 -19.35 -28.78 6.75
CA ALA A 114 -18.12 -29.37 6.22
C ALA A 114 -18.44 -30.33 5.06
N VAL A 115 -17.94 -30.00 3.86
CA VAL A 115 -18.02 -30.86 2.67
C VAL A 115 -16.68 -31.53 2.35
N GLY A 116 -15.59 -31.07 2.98
CA GLY A 116 -14.26 -31.57 2.69
C GLY A 116 -13.20 -31.14 3.69
N ILE A 117 -12.02 -31.75 3.58
CA ILE A 117 -10.81 -31.29 4.26
C ILE A 117 -9.63 -31.25 3.29
N LEU A 118 -8.88 -30.15 3.31
CA LEU A 118 -7.65 -29.96 2.56
C LEU A 118 -6.44 -29.99 3.51
N ALA A 119 -5.38 -30.63 3.03
CA ALA A 119 -4.13 -30.86 3.75
C ALA A 119 -2.95 -30.70 2.78
N PRO A 120 -1.71 -30.47 3.26
CA PRO A 120 -0.56 -30.27 2.39
C PRO A 120 -0.34 -31.40 1.38
N PHE A 121 -0.64 -32.65 1.74
CA PHE A 121 -0.49 -33.78 0.82
C PHE A 121 -1.54 -33.76 -0.32
N HIS A 122 -2.77 -33.32 -0.05
CA HIS A 122 -3.81 -33.16 -1.08
C HIS A 122 -3.34 -32.16 -2.15
N VAL A 123 -2.77 -31.05 -1.69
CA VAL A 123 -2.22 -29.99 -2.57
C VAL A 123 -1.01 -30.49 -3.34
N ALA A 124 -0.08 -31.15 -2.67
CA ALA A 124 1.13 -31.67 -3.29
C ALA A 124 0.83 -32.60 -4.47
N ARG A 125 -0.23 -33.41 -4.36
CA ARG A 125 -0.69 -34.29 -5.44
C ARG A 125 -1.28 -33.56 -6.64
N LEU A 126 -1.87 -32.38 -6.44
CA LEU A 126 -2.32 -31.53 -7.56
C LEU A 126 -1.13 -31.02 -8.39
N GLY A 127 0.04 -30.89 -7.76
CA GLY A 127 1.26 -30.39 -8.40
C GLY A 127 1.99 -31.38 -9.29
N VAL A 128 1.71 -32.69 -9.18
CA VAL A 128 2.48 -33.74 -9.88
C VAL A 128 2.43 -33.59 -11.42
N ALA A 129 1.41 -32.90 -11.94
CA ALA A 129 1.24 -32.64 -13.36
C ALA A 129 1.66 -31.22 -13.81
N LEU A 130 2.35 -30.44 -12.97
CA LEU A 130 2.84 -29.11 -13.32
C LEU A 130 4.27 -29.15 -13.88
N ASP A 131 4.46 -28.64 -15.08
CA ASP A 131 5.77 -28.52 -15.72
C ASP A 131 6.74 -27.68 -14.85
N GLU A 132 6.24 -26.67 -14.14
CA GLU A 132 7.02 -25.79 -13.25
C GLU A 132 7.60 -26.51 -12.01
N LEU A 133 7.03 -27.67 -11.64
CA LEU A 133 7.59 -28.54 -10.61
C LEU A 133 8.64 -29.51 -11.17
N ALA A 134 8.57 -29.83 -12.47
CA ALA A 134 9.55 -30.71 -13.13
C ALA A 134 10.94 -30.07 -13.22
N GLU A 135 11.01 -28.73 -13.29
CA GLU A 135 12.28 -27.98 -13.33
C GLU A 135 12.97 -27.82 -11.96
N ARG A 136 12.29 -28.20 -10.86
CA ARG A 136 12.81 -28.04 -9.50
C ARG A 136 13.45 -29.32 -8.98
N THR A 137 14.40 -29.19 -8.06
CA THR A 137 15.07 -30.32 -7.39
C THR A 137 14.63 -30.46 -5.94
N VAL A 138 14.82 -31.63 -5.35
CA VAL A 138 14.58 -31.89 -3.91
C VAL A 138 15.33 -30.87 -3.03
N ALA A 139 16.56 -30.51 -3.39
CA ALA A 139 17.36 -29.51 -2.67
C ALA A 139 16.70 -28.13 -2.58
N SER A 140 15.91 -27.76 -3.59
CA SER A 140 15.22 -26.47 -3.64
C SER A 140 14.00 -26.40 -2.73
N ALA A 141 13.48 -27.56 -2.30
CA ALA A 141 12.27 -27.67 -1.50
C ALA A 141 12.53 -28.17 -0.07
N MET A 142 13.58 -28.95 0.17
CA MET A 142 13.86 -29.54 1.48
C MET A 142 14.14 -28.51 2.60
N THR A 143 13.81 -28.86 3.84
CA THR A 143 14.33 -28.14 5.01
C THR A 143 15.72 -28.65 5.38
N ARG A 144 16.64 -27.74 5.69
CA ARG A 144 17.99 -28.05 6.19
C ARG A 144 18.05 -28.12 7.71
N ALA A 145 17.08 -27.52 8.41
CA ALA A 145 16.98 -27.55 9.86
C ALA A 145 16.29 -28.85 10.32
N VAL A 146 16.98 -29.97 10.15
CA VAL A 146 16.44 -31.29 10.50
C VAL A 146 16.55 -31.51 12.01
N VAL A 147 15.44 -31.87 12.65
CA VAL A 147 15.45 -32.26 14.06
C VAL A 147 15.90 -33.73 14.14
N THR A 148 16.99 -33.96 14.85
CA THR A 148 17.59 -35.30 15.01
C THR A 148 17.42 -35.87 16.42
N ALA A 149 17.53 -37.18 16.53
CA ALA A 149 17.64 -37.93 17.78
C ALA A 149 18.80 -38.94 17.67
N ARG A 150 19.44 -39.26 18.80
CA ARG A 150 20.50 -40.26 18.84
C ARG A 150 19.91 -41.66 19.00
N VAL A 151 20.58 -42.67 18.46
CA VAL A 151 20.28 -44.07 18.77
C VAL A 151 20.41 -44.29 20.29
N GLY A 152 19.44 -44.94 20.91
CA GLY A 152 19.35 -45.15 22.35
C GLY A 152 18.77 -43.97 23.14
N GLU A 153 18.38 -42.87 22.49
CA GLU A 153 17.80 -41.72 23.18
C GLU A 153 16.39 -42.06 23.72
N ALA A 154 16.10 -41.66 24.96
CA ALA A 154 14.83 -41.95 25.62
C ALA A 154 13.63 -41.33 24.87
N LEU A 155 12.64 -42.15 24.54
CA LEU A 155 11.48 -41.75 23.73
C LEU A 155 10.69 -40.57 24.33
N PRO A 156 10.47 -40.46 25.67
CA PRO A 156 9.80 -39.30 26.25
C PRO A 156 10.51 -37.97 25.98
N MET A 157 11.85 -37.97 25.94
CA MET A 157 12.63 -36.77 25.61
C MET A 157 12.47 -36.38 24.14
N VAL A 158 12.44 -37.37 23.25
CA VAL A 158 12.21 -37.17 21.82
C VAL A 158 10.80 -36.61 21.57
N LEU A 159 9.78 -37.17 22.20
CA LEU A 159 8.40 -36.67 22.11
C LEU A 159 8.26 -35.25 22.66
N ALA A 160 8.89 -34.95 23.80
CA ALA A 160 8.91 -33.59 24.35
C ALA A 160 9.59 -32.59 23.39
N ARG A 161 10.71 -33.00 22.76
CA ARG A 161 11.40 -32.22 21.72
C ARG A 161 10.51 -31.98 20.51
N MET A 162 9.82 -33.01 20.01
CA MET A 162 8.88 -32.91 18.89
C MET A 162 7.74 -31.93 19.19
N THR A 163 7.15 -32.01 20.38
CA THR A 163 6.07 -31.12 20.81
C THR A 163 6.56 -29.68 20.92
N ARG A 164 7.69 -29.44 21.60
CA ARG A 164 8.26 -28.11 21.80
C ARG A 164 8.66 -27.42 20.50
N LEU A 165 9.29 -28.15 19.59
CA LEU A 165 9.73 -27.61 18.28
C LEU A 165 8.62 -27.64 17.23
N GLY A 166 7.48 -28.23 17.56
CA GLY A 166 6.37 -28.32 16.65
C GLY A 166 6.69 -29.10 15.36
N VAL A 167 7.44 -30.20 15.47
CA VAL A 167 7.77 -31.06 14.34
C VAL A 167 6.99 -32.36 14.41
N GLY A 168 6.57 -32.88 13.25
CA GLY A 168 5.78 -34.12 13.19
C GLY A 168 6.61 -35.41 13.15
N GLY A 169 7.94 -35.31 13.26
CA GLY A 169 8.87 -36.43 13.31
C GLY A 169 10.31 -35.96 13.48
N VAL A 170 11.20 -36.90 13.81
CA VAL A 170 12.65 -36.70 13.97
C VAL A 170 13.42 -37.74 13.19
N VAL A 171 14.59 -37.37 12.68
CA VAL A 171 15.52 -38.31 12.05
C VAL A 171 16.41 -38.91 13.15
N VAL A 172 16.39 -40.23 13.28
CA VAL A 172 17.29 -40.95 14.19
C VAL A 172 18.59 -41.20 13.44
N ALA A 173 19.70 -40.66 13.95
CA ALA A 173 21.00 -40.73 13.29
C ALA A 173 22.09 -41.25 14.25
N LYS A 174 23.06 -41.93 13.66
CA LYS A 174 24.31 -42.32 14.31
C LYS A 174 25.46 -41.66 13.55
N ASP A 175 26.22 -40.81 14.22
CA ASP A 175 27.34 -40.06 13.61
C ASP A 175 26.91 -39.30 12.33
N ASP A 176 25.77 -38.61 12.40
CA ASP A 176 25.11 -37.87 11.30
C ASP A 176 24.67 -38.71 10.08
N VAL A 177 24.79 -40.04 10.16
CA VAL A 177 24.21 -40.97 9.19
C VAL A 177 22.81 -41.37 9.65
N PRO A 178 21.75 -41.12 8.85
CA PRO A 178 20.38 -41.49 9.17
C PRO A 178 20.22 -43.02 9.29
N CYS A 179 19.72 -43.50 10.43
CA CYS A 179 19.42 -44.92 10.66
C CYS A 179 17.92 -45.22 10.66
N GLY A 180 17.08 -44.20 10.86
CA GLY A 180 15.63 -44.34 10.90
C GLY A 180 14.92 -43.00 11.12
N VAL A 181 13.60 -43.01 11.14
CA VAL A 181 12.78 -41.82 11.45
C VAL A 181 11.69 -42.23 12.42
N PHE A 182 11.54 -41.46 13.49
CA PHE A 182 10.41 -41.57 14.41
C PHE A 182 9.38 -40.49 14.09
N THR A 183 8.12 -40.88 13.85
CA THR A 183 7.05 -39.98 13.41
C THR A 183 5.90 -39.89 14.41
N ALA A 184 5.05 -38.88 14.25
CA ALA A 184 3.77 -38.81 14.95
C ALA A 184 2.89 -40.06 14.73
N ARG A 185 3.03 -40.77 13.60
CA ARG A 185 2.30 -42.03 13.35
C ARG A 185 2.78 -43.15 14.27
N ASP A 186 4.09 -43.23 14.52
CA ASP A 186 4.68 -44.19 15.47
C ASP A 186 4.21 -43.90 16.90
N ALA A 187 4.19 -42.62 17.28
CA ALA A 187 3.64 -42.19 18.56
C ALA A 187 2.15 -42.57 18.69
N VAL A 188 1.34 -42.34 17.66
CA VAL A 188 -0.09 -42.71 17.66
C VAL A 188 -0.28 -44.23 17.72
N ARG A 189 0.60 -45.03 17.10
CA ARG A 189 0.59 -46.50 17.23
C ARG A 189 0.79 -46.94 18.68
N LEU A 190 1.76 -46.34 19.38
CA LEU A 190 2.01 -46.62 20.80
C LEU A 190 0.81 -46.20 21.67
N LEU A 191 0.21 -45.03 21.39
CA LEU A 191 -1.00 -44.55 22.07
C LEU A 191 -2.20 -45.48 21.86
N ALA A 192 -2.41 -45.96 20.63
CA ALA A 192 -3.50 -46.87 20.29
C ALA A 192 -3.35 -48.25 20.96
N GLY A 193 -2.10 -48.70 21.11
CA GLY A 193 -1.73 -49.96 21.76
C GLY A 193 -1.63 -49.89 23.29
N GLY A 194 -1.66 -48.70 23.89
CA GLY A 194 -1.53 -48.52 25.34
C GLY A 194 -0.15 -48.91 25.89
N SER A 195 0.90 -48.80 25.06
CA SER A 195 2.27 -49.18 25.43
C SER A 195 2.84 -48.23 26.49
N ASP A 196 3.55 -48.76 27.48
CA ASP A 196 4.34 -47.96 28.40
C ASP A 196 5.63 -47.51 27.71
N ILE A 197 5.81 -46.19 27.60
CA ILE A 197 6.93 -45.58 26.85
C ILE A 197 8.02 -45.00 27.77
N ARG A 198 7.90 -45.15 29.09
CA ARG A 198 8.80 -44.49 30.07
C ARG A 198 10.27 -44.92 29.91
N ASP A 199 10.49 -46.21 29.69
CA ASP A 199 11.82 -46.81 29.56
C ASP A 199 12.17 -47.19 28.11
N MET A 200 11.36 -46.77 27.14
CA MET A 200 11.52 -47.11 25.73
C MET A 200 12.52 -46.17 25.05
N SER A 201 13.41 -46.71 24.20
CA SER A 201 14.27 -45.90 23.35
C SER A 201 13.58 -45.51 22.03
N VAL A 202 14.06 -44.44 21.39
CA VAL A 202 13.52 -44.00 20.10
C VAL A 202 13.72 -45.04 18.98
N ASP A 203 14.80 -45.82 19.03
CA ASP A 203 15.11 -46.87 18.07
C ASP A 203 14.24 -48.13 18.24
N GLU A 204 13.78 -48.41 19.46
CA GLU A 204 12.75 -49.44 19.72
C GLU A 204 11.37 -49.03 19.20
N ALA A 205 11.10 -47.71 19.18
CA ALA A 205 9.79 -47.14 18.89
C ALA A 205 9.56 -46.81 17.40
N MET A 206 10.63 -46.48 16.68
CA MET A 206 10.58 -46.10 15.26
C MET A 206 10.19 -47.27 14.36
N SER A 207 9.59 -46.98 13.21
CA SER A 207 9.35 -47.98 12.17
C SER A 207 10.48 -47.92 11.12
N ALA A 208 11.09 -49.07 10.77
CA ALA A 208 12.14 -49.17 9.74
C ALA A 208 11.54 -49.37 8.32
N PRO A 209 12.22 -49.01 7.20
CA PRO A 209 13.46 -48.24 7.01
C PRO A 209 13.25 -46.76 6.59
N VAL A 210 14.34 -45.98 6.61
CA VAL A 210 14.36 -44.57 6.17
C VAL A 210 14.46 -44.48 4.65
N ALA A 211 13.53 -43.76 4.01
CA ALA A 211 13.61 -43.47 2.59
C ALA A 211 14.54 -42.27 2.36
N VAL A 212 15.65 -42.51 1.68
CA VAL A 212 16.70 -41.53 1.40
C VAL A 212 16.67 -41.14 -0.07
N VAL A 213 16.87 -39.86 -0.37
CA VAL A 213 17.01 -39.34 -1.73
C VAL A 213 18.20 -38.39 -1.86
N ALA A 214 18.73 -38.29 -3.07
CA ALA A 214 19.77 -37.32 -3.39
C ALA A 214 19.17 -35.91 -3.56
N PRO A 215 19.88 -34.84 -3.15
CA PRO A 215 19.39 -33.46 -3.25
C PRO A 215 19.15 -33.01 -4.70
N GLN A 216 19.85 -33.60 -5.67
CA GLN A 216 19.75 -33.24 -7.09
C GLN A 216 18.57 -33.92 -7.79
N LEU A 217 17.88 -34.85 -7.13
CA LEU A 217 16.75 -35.57 -7.72
C LEU A 217 15.65 -34.56 -8.11
N PRO A 218 15.02 -34.70 -9.30
CA PRO A 218 13.86 -33.88 -9.66
C PRO A 218 12.78 -33.97 -8.59
N LEU A 219 12.16 -32.84 -8.26
CA LEU A 219 11.18 -32.76 -7.19
C LEU A 219 9.97 -33.66 -7.49
N ALA A 220 9.57 -33.78 -8.75
CA ALA A 220 8.53 -34.70 -9.21
C ALA A 220 8.84 -36.18 -8.86
N GLU A 221 10.09 -36.62 -9.03
CA GLU A 221 10.53 -37.96 -8.63
C GLU A 221 10.59 -38.10 -7.11
N GLY A 222 11.00 -37.05 -6.40
CA GLY A 222 10.90 -36.98 -4.94
C GLY A 222 9.47 -37.16 -4.43
N LEU A 223 8.47 -36.56 -5.10
CA LEU A 223 7.05 -36.72 -4.74
C LEU A 223 6.59 -38.17 -4.92
N ALA A 224 6.98 -38.82 -6.01
CA ALA A 224 6.70 -40.24 -6.22
C ALA A 224 7.33 -41.12 -5.12
N GLY A 225 8.56 -40.79 -4.71
CA GLY A 225 9.23 -41.44 -3.57
C GLY A 225 8.50 -41.25 -2.24
N MET A 226 7.91 -40.08 -2.00
CA MET A 226 7.12 -39.79 -0.79
C MET A 226 5.84 -40.64 -0.69
N ASP A 227 5.16 -40.88 -1.82
CA ASP A 227 3.99 -41.75 -1.88
C ASP A 227 4.37 -43.24 -1.72
N GLY A 228 5.44 -43.69 -2.39
CA GLY A 228 5.91 -45.08 -2.32
C GLY A 228 6.44 -45.51 -0.94
N ALA A 229 7.05 -44.58 -0.20
CA ALA A 229 7.58 -44.85 1.14
C ALA A 229 6.50 -44.85 2.24
N GLY A 230 5.27 -44.39 1.97
CA GLY A 230 4.20 -44.27 2.98
C GLY A 230 4.51 -43.35 4.18
N ALA A 231 5.65 -42.67 4.15
CA ALA A 231 6.22 -41.92 5.27
C ALA A 231 5.81 -40.43 5.25
N GLY A 232 5.36 -39.92 4.08
CA GLY A 232 5.05 -38.51 3.86
C GLY A 232 6.24 -37.55 4.09
N ARG A 233 7.45 -38.12 4.12
CA ARG A 233 8.74 -37.46 4.31
C ARG A 233 9.85 -38.25 3.64
N LEU A 234 10.88 -37.57 3.13
CA LEU A 234 12.10 -38.18 2.62
C LEU A 234 13.32 -37.54 3.27
N VAL A 235 14.27 -38.38 3.70
CA VAL A 235 15.56 -37.91 4.22
C VAL A 235 16.45 -37.60 3.02
N VAL A 236 17.12 -36.46 3.06
CA VAL A 236 18.04 -36.05 1.99
C VAL A 236 19.47 -36.22 2.51
N THR A 237 20.29 -36.98 1.80
CA THR A 237 21.70 -37.19 2.17
C THR A 237 22.64 -36.79 1.05
N ASP A 238 23.89 -36.56 1.39
CA ASP A 238 24.96 -36.46 0.42
C ASP A 238 25.33 -37.86 -0.15
N PRO A 239 26.23 -37.94 -1.15
CA PRO A 239 26.68 -39.20 -1.70
C PRO A 239 27.38 -40.13 -0.69
N ASP A 240 27.94 -39.57 0.39
CA ASP A 240 28.62 -40.31 1.45
C ASP A 240 27.64 -40.81 2.54
N GLY A 241 26.35 -40.46 2.43
CA GLY A 241 25.27 -40.90 3.32
C GLY A 241 24.99 -39.99 4.51
N PHE A 242 25.63 -38.82 4.60
CA PHE A 242 25.41 -37.86 5.68
C PHE A 242 24.13 -37.06 5.47
N LEU A 243 23.43 -36.78 6.57
CA LEU A 243 22.18 -36.02 6.57
C LEU A 243 22.37 -34.58 6.08
N LEU A 244 21.70 -34.21 5.00
CA LEU A 244 21.66 -32.85 4.45
C LEU A 244 20.34 -32.12 4.71
N GLY A 245 19.22 -32.87 4.76
CA GLY A 245 17.90 -32.26 4.82
C GLY A 245 16.75 -33.25 4.96
N LEU A 246 15.55 -32.70 5.00
CA LEU A 246 14.29 -33.45 5.06
C LEU A 246 13.28 -32.79 4.13
N LEU A 247 12.63 -33.57 3.27
CA LEU A 247 11.53 -33.11 2.43
C LEU A 247 10.20 -33.59 3.04
N THR A 248 9.23 -32.70 3.21
CA THR A 248 7.89 -33.02 3.72
C THR A 248 6.78 -32.49 2.82
N TRP A 249 5.55 -33.00 2.98
CA TRP A 249 4.39 -32.51 2.22
C TRP A 249 4.11 -31.02 2.43
N THR A 250 4.51 -30.47 3.59
CA THR A 250 4.35 -29.04 3.89
C THR A 250 5.31 -28.20 3.06
N ASP A 251 6.53 -28.69 2.86
CA ASP A 251 7.54 -28.00 2.07
C ASP A 251 7.14 -27.96 0.59
N VAL A 252 6.63 -29.08 0.07
CA VAL A 252 6.08 -29.16 -1.29
C VAL A 252 4.88 -28.23 -1.47
N ALA A 253 3.93 -28.23 -0.52
CA ALA A 253 2.78 -27.35 -0.58
C ALA A 253 3.17 -25.86 -0.51
N ALA A 254 4.25 -25.52 0.20
CA ALA A 254 4.79 -24.17 0.24
C ALA A 254 5.40 -23.76 -1.12
N VAL A 255 6.15 -24.65 -1.77
CA VAL A 255 6.66 -24.43 -3.13
C VAL A 255 5.51 -24.21 -4.12
N LEU A 256 4.48 -25.06 -4.08
CA LEU A 256 3.28 -24.93 -4.90
C LEU A 256 2.52 -23.64 -4.65
N SER A 257 2.39 -23.22 -3.39
CA SER A 257 1.76 -21.94 -3.06
C SER A 257 2.50 -20.76 -3.66
N GLY A 258 3.84 -20.83 -3.76
CA GLY A 258 4.65 -19.83 -4.46
C GLY A 258 4.33 -19.78 -5.95
N ILE A 259 4.43 -20.93 -6.62
CA ILE A 259 4.17 -21.06 -8.07
C ILE A 259 2.76 -20.54 -8.43
N VAL A 260 1.74 -20.99 -7.70
CA VAL A 260 0.35 -20.60 -7.93
C VAL A 260 0.13 -19.10 -7.66
N SER A 261 0.80 -18.52 -6.65
CA SER A 261 0.71 -17.09 -6.37
C SER A 261 1.40 -16.23 -7.42
N ASP A 262 2.50 -16.69 -8.00
CA ASP A 262 3.22 -15.96 -9.04
C ASP A 262 2.44 -15.98 -10.37
N ALA A 263 1.82 -17.12 -10.71
CA ALA A 263 0.88 -17.20 -11.83
C ALA A 263 -0.36 -16.29 -11.64
N GLU A 264 -0.92 -16.22 -10.43
CA GLU A 264 -2.02 -15.31 -10.08
C GLU A 264 -1.62 -13.84 -10.29
N LYS A 265 -0.43 -13.44 -9.83
CA LYS A 265 0.09 -12.08 -10.01
C LYS A 265 0.34 -11.74 -11.47
N ALA A 266 0.94 -12.63 -12.23
CA ALA A 266 1.22 -12.40 -13.65
C ALA A 266 -0.07 -12.18 -14.46
N ARG A 267 -1.12 -12.97 -14.20
CA ARG A 267 -2.43 -12.80 -14.82
C ARG A 267 -3.08 -11.47 -14.45
N LEU A 268 -3.06 -11.10 -13.16
CA LEU A 268 -3.60 -9.82 -12.70
C LEU A 268 -2.84 -8.64 -13.31
N HIS A 269 -1.54 -8.79 -13.55
CA HIS A 269 -0.72 -7.79 -14.21
C HIS A 269 -1.09 -7.62 -15.70
N ASP A 270 -1.11 -8.70 -16.48
CA ASP A 270 -1.51 -8.66 -17.90
C ASP A 270 -2.94 -8.12 -18.09
N GLN A 271 -3.87 -8.51 -17.22
CA GLN A 271 -5.23 -8.00 -17.25
C GLN A 271 -5.31 -6.50 -16.89
N ALA A 272 -4.51 -6.04 -15.91
CA ALA A 272 -4.43 -4.64 -15.54
C ALA A 272 -3.78 -3.77 -16.63
N GLU A 273 -2.77 -4.30 -17.34
CA GLU A 273 -2.15 -3.61 -18.48
C GLU A 273 -3.13 -3.48 -19.65
N ARG A 274 -3.84 -4.54 -20.04
CA ARG A 274 -4.87 -4.46 -21.09
C ARG A 274 -5.98 -3.47 -20.74
N TYR A 275 -6.41 -3.43 -19.47
CA TYR A 275 -7.42 -2.47 -19.02
C TYR A 275 -6.87 -1.03 -19.04
N ARG A 276 -5.63 -0.81 -18.58
CA ARG A 276 -4.97 0.50 -18.62
C ARG A 276 -4.83 1.01 -20.05
N ASP A 277 -4.46 0.13 -20.99
CA ASP A 277 -4.36 0.46 -22.40
C ASP A 277 -5.71 0.86 -23.00
N LEU A 278 -6.79 0.16 -22.68
CA LEU A 278 -8.14 0.55 -23.12
C LEU A 278 -8.61 1.87 -22.49
N TYR A 279 -8.27 2.09 -21.22
CA TYR A 279 -8.64 3.29 -20.46
C TYR A 279 -7.90 4.55 -20.96
N ASP A 280 -6.60 4.43 -21.26
CA ASP A 280 -5.77 5.53 -21.74
C ASP A 280 -5.91 5.81 -23.24
N ASN A 281 -6.28 4.80 -24.05
CA ASN A 281 -6.55 4.98 -25.48
C ASN A 281 -8.01 5.38 -25.79
N ALA A 282 -8.87 5.52 -24.79
CA ALA A 282 -10.23 6.01 -24.98
C ALA A 282 -10.22 7.45 -25.51
N GLY A 283 -10.95 7.73 -26.61
CA GLY A 283 -11.00 9.05 -27.24
C GLY A 283 -11.71 10.15 -26.43
N GLN A 284 -12.27 9.81 -25.26
CA GLN A 284 -12.94 10.73 -24.33
C GLN A 284 -12.18 10.80 -23.02
N GLY A 285 -12.33 11.90 -22.28
CA GLY A 285 -11.73 12.02 -20.96
C GLY A 285 -12.48 11.20 -19.93
N LEU A 286 -11.91 10.09 -19.45
CA LEU A 286 -12.54 9.22 -18.46
C LEU A 286 -12.04 9.53 -17.05
N PHE A 287 -12.91 9.41 -16.04
CA PHE A 287 -12.57 9.58 -14.63
C PHE A 287 -13.35 8.66 -13.70
N ARG A 288 -12.79 8.45 -12.51
CA ARG A 288 -13.45 7.79 -11.37
C ARG A 288 -13.34 8.67 -10.12
N LEU A 289 -14.40 8.74 -9.35
CA LEU A 289 -14.48 9.47 -8.08
C LEU A 289 -14.73 8.53 -6.90
N ASP A 290 -14.25 8.90 -5.71
CA ASP A 290 -14.66 8.26 -4.45
C ASP A 290 -16.10 8.64 -4.05
N LEU A 291 -16.64 8.03 -3.00
CA LEU A 291 -17.99 8.32 -2.48
C LEU A 291 -18.16 9.76 -1.99
N GLN A 292 -17.06 10.47 -1.76
CA GLN A 292 -17.05 11.89 -1.43
C GLN A 292 -16.97 12.75 -2.69
N GLY A 293 -16.96 12.18 -3.90
CA GLY A 293 -16.93 12.94 -5.15
C GLY A 293 -15.56 13.50 -5.51
N ARG A 294 -14.47 12.89 -5.04
CA ARG A 294 -13.09 13.31 -5.33
C ARG A 294 -12.45 12.39 -6.36
N PRO A 295 -11.72 12.92 -7.35
CA PRO A 295 -11.05 12.11 -8.35
C PRO A 295 -10.01 11.16 -7.76
N VAL A 296 -10.20 9.86 -8.04
CA VAL A 296 -9.28 8.76 -7.69
C VAL A 296 -8.60 8.16 -8.91
N ALA A 297 -9.18 8.30 -10.10
CA ALA A 297 -8.57 7.93 -11.37
C ALA A 297 -9.00 8.89 -12.49
N VAL A 298 -8.09 9.18 -13.41
CA VAL A 298 -8.35 9.93 -14.64
C VAL A 298 -7.47 9.38 -15.75
N ASN A 299 -7.96 9.36 -17.00
CA ASN A 299 -7.14 8.91 -18.13
C ASN A 299 -6.26 10.03 -18.70
N ALA A 300 -5.28 9.66 -19.52
CA ALA A 300 -4.35 10.60 -20.14
C ALA A 300 -5.05 11.68 -20.98
N VAL A 301 -6.17 11.36 -21.63
CA VAL A 301 -6.98 12.33 -22.40
C VAL A 301 -7.58 13.40 -21.49
N LEU A 302 -8.17 13.01 -20.36
CA LEU A 302 -8.80 13.95 -19.43
C LEU A 302 -7.79 14.84 -18.73
N SER A 303 -6.64 14.31 -18.32
CA SER A 303 -5.58 15.11 -17.69
C SER A 303 -5.12 16.25 -18.62
N ARG A 304 -4.98 15.98 -19.92
CA ARG A 304 -4.67 16.97 -20.96
C ARG A 304 -5.80 17.96 -21.20
N MET A 305 -7.06 17.51 -21.19
CA MET A 305 -8.24 18.38 -21.31
C MET A 305 -8.33 19.36 -20.13
N LEU A 306 -8.01 18.91 -18.93
CA LEU A 306 -7.99 19.75 -17.74
C LEU A 306 -6.78 20.69 -17.67
N GLY A 307 -5.77 20.45 -18.52
CA GLY A 307 -4.56 21.28 -18.61
C GLY A 307 -3.48 20.89 -17.60
N TYR A 308 -3.54 19.68 -17.03
CA TYR A 308 -2.50 19.14 -16.17
C TYR A 308 -1.41 18.46 -17.00
N ARG A 309 -0.19 18.39 -16.44
CA ARG A 309 0.97 17.82 -17.15
C ARG A 309 0.80 16.34 -17.46
N ASP A 310 0.28 15.60 -16.50
CA ASP A 310 0.06 14.16 -16.57
C ASP A 310 -1.08 13.76 -15.61
N VAL A 311 -1.45 12.47 -15.65
CA VAL A 311 -2.48 11.89 -14.78
C VAL A 311 -2.14 12.09 -13.30
N ALA A 312 -0.87 11.93 -12.91
CA ALA A 312 -0.44 12.06 -11.53
C ALA A 312 -0.56 13.52 -11.04
N ASP A 313 -0.28 14.50 -11.89
CA ASP A 313 -0.47 15.92 -11.64
C ASP A 313 -1.95 16.27 -11.46
N CYS A 314 -2.82 15.73 -12.32
CA CYS A 314 -4.27 15.88 -12.19
C CYS A 314 -4.79 15.31 -10.85
N LEU A 315 -4.35 14.11 -10.46
CA LEU A 315 -4.77 13.48 -9.21
C LEU A 315 -4.18 14.16 -7.97
N ARG A 316 -2.92 14.65 -8.02
CA ARG A 316 -2.36 15.46 -6.93
C ARG A 316 -3.16 16.74 -6.71
N GLN A 317 -3.56 17.41 -7.80
CA GLN A 317 -4.34 18.65 -7.73
C GLN A 317 -5.82 18.42 -7.42
N SER A 318 -6.31 17.18 -7.48
CA SER A 318 -7.67 16.81 -7.04
C SER A 318 -7.92 17.09 -5.55
N ARG A 319 -6.87 17.25 -4.75
CA ARG A 319 -6.97 17.62 -3.32
C ARG A 319 -7.39 19.08 -3.11
N GLN A 320 -7.28 19.94 -4.12
CA GLN A 320 -7.69 21.33 -4.01
C GLN A 320 -9.22 21.48 -4.16
N PRO A 321 -9.89 22.32 -3.34
CA PRO A 321 -11.33 22.55 -3.45
C PRO A 321 -11.79 23.06 -4.82
N ALA A 322 -10.90 23.75 -5.54
CA ALA A 322 -11.16 24.32 -6.86
C ALA A 322 -11.02 23.31 -8.02
N HIS A 323 -10.69 22.04 -7.75
CA HIS A 323 -10.43 21.08 -8.80
C HIS A 323 -11.68 20.84 -9.69
N PRO A 324 -11.56 20.87 -11.03
CA PRO A 324 -12.74 20.92 -11.91
C PRO A 324 -13.65 19.69 -11.90
N LEU A 325 -13.16 18.53 -11.45
CA LEU A 325 -13.93 17.29 -11.34
C LEU A 325 -14.47 16.99 -9.93
N ARG A 326 -14.18 17.83 -8.93
CA ARG A 326 -14.70 17.59 -7.58
C ARG A 326 -16.18 17.88 -7.49
N LEU A 327 -16.89 16.99 -6.82
CA LEU A 327 -18.31 17.12 -6.52
C LEU A 327 -18.59 17.45 -5.05
N ASP A 328 -17.64 17.29 -4.11
CA ASP A 328 -17.80 17.73 -2.71
C ASP A 328 -17.70 19.24 -2.48
N GLY A 329 -17.41 20.02 -3.52
CA GLY A 329 -17.40 21.48 -3.44
C GLY A 329 -18.80 22.07 -3.20
N PRO A 330 -18.90 23.23 -2.53
CA PRO A 330 -20.19 23.84 -2.17
C PRO A 330 -21.11 24.13 -3.37
N SER A 331 -20.55 24.34 -4.58
CA SER A 331 -21.34 24.58 -5.79
C SER A 331 -21.88 23.32 -6.48
N ARG A 332 -21.46 22.11 -6.06
CA ARG A 332 -21.76 20.85 -6.76
C ARG A 332 -22.13 19.69 -5.84
N ARG A 333 -22.11 19.89 -4.52
CA ARG A 333 -22.42 18.85 -3.52
C ARG A 333 -23.80 18.21 -3.69
N GLU A 334 -24.74 18.94 -4.29
CA GLU A 334 -26.08 18.44 -4.63
C GLU A 334 -26.09 17.39 -5.75
N LEU A 335 -25.02 17.29 -6.56
CA LEU A 335 -24.90 16.29 -7.62
C LEU A 335 -24.60 14.88 -7.08
N LEU A 336 -23.98 14.77 -5.90
CA LEU A 336 -23.67 13.48 -5.27
C LEU A 336 -24.91 12.66 -4.89
N PRO A 337 -25.88 13.18 -4.11
CA PRO A 337 -27.08 12.44 -3.81
C PRO A 337 -27.91 12.13 -5.06
N ARG A 338 -27.91 13.02 -6.06
CA ARG A 338 -28.56 12.78 -7.36
C ARG A 338 -27.93 11.64 -8.14
N ALA A 339 -26.60 11.61 -8.24
CA ALA A 339 -25.88 10.54 -8.92
C ALA A 339 -25.99 9.19 -8.20
N LEU A 340 -26.29 9.20 -6.89
CA LEU A 340 -26.62 8.00 -6.12
C LEU A 340 -28.06 7.54 -6.35
N SER A 341 -29.03 8.45 -6.50
CA SER A 341 -30.45 8.10 -6.62
C SER A 341 -30.94 7.86 -8.06
N GLU A 342 -30.34 8.53 -9.05
CA GLU A 342 -30.79 8.50 -10.44
C GLU A 342 -30.14 7.33 -11.21
N ALA A 343 -30.94 6.61 -12.00
CA ALA A 343 -30.43 5.53 -12.87
C ALA A 343 -29.70 6.06 -14.12
N GLU A 344 -30.01 7.30 -14.53
CA GLU A 344 -29.34 7.97 -15.64
C GLU A 344 -28.10 8.76 -15.16
N PRO A 345 -27.03 8.86 -15.98
CA PRO A 345 -25.85 9.66 -15.62
C PRO A 345 -26.19 11.14 -15.43
N VAL A 346 -25.80 11.68 -14.28
CA VAL A 346 -25.96 13.10 -13.96
C VAL A 346 -24.91 13.91 -14.70
N THR A 347 -25.33 14.96 -15.40
CA THR A 347 -24.43 15.81 -16.18
C THR A 347 -24.08 17.11 -15.47
N PHE A 348 -22.85 17.59 -15.66
CA PHE A 348 -22.37 18.86 -15.12
C PHE A 348 -21.25 19.45 -15.99
N GLU A 349 -21.02 20.75 -15.85
CA GLU A 349 -19.93 21.41 -16.56
C GLU A 349 -18.69 21.59 -15.67
N ALA A 350 -17.52 21.33 -16.24
CA ALA A 350 -16.20 21.59 -15.67
C ALA A 350 -15.41 22.57 -16.54
N ARG A 351 -14.38 23.20 -15.96
CA ARG A 351 -13.45 24.09 -16.68
C ARG A 351 -12.07 23.44 -16.71
N GLY A 352 -11.52 23.21 -17.90
CA GLY A 352 -10.13 22.81 -18.09
C GLY A 352 -9.26 23.99 -18.51
N LEU A 353 -7.94 23.89 -18.37
CA LEU A 353 -7.00 24.91 -18.84
C LEU A 353 -6.46 24.55 -20.24
N ARG A 354 -6.25 25.56 -21.09
CA ARG A 354 -5.55 25.41 -22.37
C ARG A 354 -4.04 25.58 -22.17
N ARG A 355 -3.25 24.88 -22.98
CA ARG A 355 -1.77 24.92 -22.94
C ARG A 355 -1.19 26.30 -23.30
N GLU A 356 -1.95 27.08 -24.06
CA GLU A 356 -1.61 28.43 -24.53
C GLU A 356 -2.12 29.55 -23.58
N GLY A 357 -2.72 29.18 -22.44
CA GLY A 357 -3.45 30.10 -21.56
C GLY A 357 -4.92 30.23 -21.96
N GLY A 358 -5.82 30.33 -20.96
CA GLY A 358 -7.28 30.37 -21.14
C GLY A 358 -8.00 29.10 -20.66
N TYR A 359 -9.33 29.16 -20.54
CA TYR A 359 -10.17 28.05 -20.06
C TYR A 359 -10.95 27.38 -21.21
N ARG A 360 -11.04 26.05 -21.20
CA ARG A 360 -11.97 25.26 -22.02
C ARG A 360 -13.14 24.78 -21.15
N ARG A 361 -14.36 24.77 -21.69
CA ARG A 361 -15.52 24.17 -21.01
C ARG A 361 -15.55 22.69 -21.33
N LEU A 362 -15.83 21.87 -20.33
CA LEU A 362 -15.96 20.43 -20.44
C LEU A 362 -17.37 20.07 -20.00
N ALA A 363 -18.09 19.31 -20.82
CA ALA A 363 -19.33 18.65 -20.42
C ALA A 363 -18.96 17.28 -19.84
N CYS A 364 -19.35 17.04 -18.60
CA CYS A 364 -19.06 15.82 -17.88
C CYS A 364 -20.35 15.10 -17.50
N SER A 365 -20.35 13.77 -17.52
CA SER A 365 -21.41 12.91 -17.00
C SER A 365 -20.84 12.00 -15.92
N VAL A 366 -21.64 11.70 -14.90
CA VAL A 366 -21.22 10.86 -13.77
C VAL A 366 -22.38 9.98 -13.29
N ARG A 367 -22.07 8.71 -12.96
CA ARG A 367 -23.02 7.75 -12.39
C ARG A 367 -22.41 7.01 -11.21
N ALA A 368 -23.22 6.54 -10.27
CA ALA A 368 -22.76 5.70 -9.18
C ALA A 368 -22.37 4.30 -9.68
N VAL A 369 -21.29 3.77 -9.11
CA VAL A 369 -20.88 2.37 -9.22
C VAL A 369 -21.27 1.68 -7.93
N ARG A 370 -21.88 0.50 -8.02
CA ARG A 370 -22.40 -0.26 -6.88
C ARG A 370 -21.78 -1.66 -6.86
N ASP A 371 -21.58 -2.19 -5.66
CA ASP A 371 -21.13 -3.57 -5.45
C ASP A 371 -22.27 -4.59 -5.59
N ALA A 372 -21.96 -5.87 -5.34
CA ALA A 372 -22.92 -6.97 -5.41
C ALA A 372 -24.03 -6.90 -4.34
N PHE A 373 -23.89 -6.05 -3.32
CA PHE A 373 -24.87 -5.81 -2.26
C PHE A 373 -25.64 -4.49 -2.47
N ASP A 374 -25.56 -3.94 -3.69
CA ASP A 374 -26.15 -2.66 -4.10
C ASP A 374 -25.62 -1.45 -3.32
N GLN A 375 -24.49 -1.60 -2.61
CA GLN A 375 -23.83 -0.50 -1.91
C GLN A 375 -22.99 0.31 -2.89
N PRO A 376 -23.09 1.65 -2.90
CA PRO A 376 -22.27 2.47 -3.76
C PRO A 376 -20.80 2.37 -3.33
N THR A 377 -19.91 2.12 -4.29
CA THR A 377 -18.45 2.01 -4.08
C THR A 377 -17.69 3.24 -4.60
N GLY A 378 -18.32 4.02 -5.48
CA GLY A 378 -17.76 5.25 -6.03
C GLY A 378 -18.59 5.77 -7.19
N PHE A 379 -18.00 6.63 -8.00
CA PHE A 379 -18.63 7.14 -9.21
C PHE A 379 -17.72 7.01 -10.43
N GLU A 380 -18.29 6.79 -11.59
CA GLU A 380 -17.60 6.76 -12.88
C GLU A 380 -18.19 7.80 -13.83
N GLY A 381 -17.33 8.41 -14.64
CA GLY A 381 -17.76 9.47 -15.53
C GLY A 381 -16.87 9.69 -16.73
N ALA A 382 -17.42 10.42 -17.70
CA ALA A 382 -16.74 10.84 -18.91
C ALA A 382 -16.90 12.35 -19.11
N CYS A 383 -15.88 12.98 -19.70
CA CYS A 383 -15.87 14.39 -20.05
C CYS A 383 -15.43 14.58 -21.51
N ALA A 384 -16.06 15.56 -22.16
CA ALA A 384 -15.73 16.01 -23.51
C ALA A 384 -15.65 17.55 -23.57
N GLU A 385 -14.82 18.09 -24.45
CA GLU A 385 -14.64 19.54 -24.62
C GLU A 385 -15.82 20.17 -25.38
N VAL A 386 -16.25 21.35 -24.90
CA VAL A 386 -17.33 22.18 -25.48
C VAL A 386 -16.72 23.50 -25.97
N PRO A 387 -16.90 23.90 -27.25
CA PRO A 387 -16.34 25.13 -27.81
C PRO A 387 -16.81 26.42 -27.10
N GLN A 388 -15.92 27.40 -26.96
CA GLN A 388 -16.15 28.66 -26.20
C GLN A 388 -16.82 29.73 -27.08
N ALA A 389 -18.11 29.55 -27.39
CA ALA A 389 -18.96 30.63 -27.87
C ALA A 389 -20.44 30.34 -27.55
N ALA A 390 -20.97 31.02 -26.54
CA ALA A 390 -22.41 31.18 -26.33
C ALA A 390 -22.65 32.62 -25.83
N PHE A 391 -23.19 33.47 -26.71
CA PHE A 391 -23.70 34.79 -26.39
C PHE A 391 -24.98 34.70 -25.55
N PRO A 392 -25.26 35.63 -24.62
CA PRO A 392 -26.55 35.71 -23.96
C PRO A 392 -27.54 36.57 -24.78
N GLY A 393 -28.59 35.94 -25.33
CA GLY A 393 -29.90 36.56 -25.62
C GLY A 393 -30.29 36.79 -27.10
N GLY A 394 -31.25 36.01 -27.61
CA GLY A 394 -32.00 36.24 -28.87
C GLY A 394 -31.39 35.63 -30.15
N PRO A 395 -32.19 35.22 -31.15
CA PRO A 395 -31.92 34.03 -31.98
C PRO A 395 -30.95 34.25 -33.15
N SER A 396 -29.89 33.43 -33.26
CA SER A 396 -29.39 32.83 -34.52
C SER A 396 -28.25 31.84 -34.25
N ASP A 397 -28.47 30.58 -34.61
CA ASP A 397 -27.75 29.38 -34.19
C ASP A 397 -26.83 28.82 -35.30
N ASP A 398 -25.90 29.61 -35.84
CA ASP A 398 -25.23 29.22 -37.11
C ASP A 398 -23.69 29.07 -37.06
N ALA A 399 -22.99 29.63 -36.07
CA ALA A 399 -21.51 29.63 -36.06
C ALA A 399 -20.89 28.43 -35.32
N GLY A 400 -21.46 28.03 -34.17
CA GLY A 400 -21.00 26.86 -33.40
C GLY A 400 -21.36 25.53 -34.06
N TYR A 401 -22.57 25.45 -34.63
CA TYR A 401 -23.01 24.34 -35.46
C TYR A 401 -22.11 24.16 -36.69
N ARG A 402 -21.67 25.26 -37.34
CA ARG A 402 -20.72 25.22 -38.46
C ARG A 402 -19.40 24.54 -38.07
N SER A 403 -18.73 24.99 -37.00
CA SER A 403 -17.41 24.44 -36.63
C SER A 403 -17.44 22.94 -36.29
N LEU A 404 -18.49 22.47 -35.60
CA LEU A 404 -18.71 21.05 -35.30
C LEU A 404 -18.91 20.22 -36.57
N ILE A 405 -19.60 20.78 -37.57
CA ILE A 405 -19.86 20.13 -38.86
C ILE A 405 -18.63 20.17 -39.78
N GLU A 406 -17.80 21.22 -39.73
CA GLU A 406 -16.60 21.40 -40.56
C GLU A 406 -15.52 20.32 -40.32
N HIS A 407 -15.42 19.80 -39.09
CA HIS A 407 -14.44 18.78 -38.70
C HIS A 407 -14.95 17.33 -38.82
N GLN A 408 -16.21 17.12 -39.19
CA GLN A 408 -16.75 15.78 -39.42
C GLN A 408 -16.17 15.16 -40.70
N THR A 409 -15.98 13.84 -40.67
CA THR A 409 -15.52 13.07 -41.85
C THR A 409 -16.65 12.79 -42.86
N GLU A 410 -17.90 13.04 -42.49
CA GLU A 410 -19.08 12.81 -43.33
C GLU A 410 -19.38 14.03 -44.22
N LEU A 411 -19.93 13.77 -45.40
CA LEU A 411 -20.30 14.78 -46.39
C LEU A 411 -21.63 15.42 -45.94
N ILE A 412 -21.62 16.68 -45.53
CA ILE A 412 -22.84 17.34 -45.04
C ILE A 412 -23.21 18.49 -45.97
N CYS A 413 -24.47 18.54 -46.38
CA CYS A 413 -25.01 19.62 -47.18
C CYS A 413 -26.47 19.97 -46.84
N ARG A 414 -26.86 21.22 -47.08
CA ARG A 414 -28.24 21.72 -46.95
C ARG A 414 -28.71 22.31 -48.27
N PHE A 415 -29.99 22.15 -48.59
CA PHE A 415 -30.61 22.66 -49.80
C PHE A 415 -31.87 23.47 -49.47
N ASP A 416 -32.14 24.51 -50.26
CA ASP A 416 -33.45 25.16 -50.29
C ASP A 416 -34.49 24.22 -50.95
N PRO A 417 -35.80 24.53 -50.87
CA PRO A 417 -36.86 23.74 -51.50
C PRO A 417 -36.74 23.65 -53.02
N ALA A 418 -36.06 24.60 -53.67
CA ALA A 418 -35.78 24.60 -55.11
C ALA A 418 -34.53 23.75 -55.47
N GLY A 419 -33.87 23.13 -54.49
CA GLY A 419 -32.70 22.28 -54.69
C GLY A 419 -31.39 23.05 -54.83
N ARG A 420 -31.30 24.31 -54.39
CA ARG A 420 -30.05 25.07 -54.33
C ARG A 420 -29.32 24.83 -53.01
N LEU A 421 -28.01 24.62 -53.07
CA LEU A 421 -27.16 24.45 -51.90
C LEU A 421 -27.12 25.71 -51.05
N LEU A 422 -27.54 25.57 -49.80
CA LEU A 422 -27.47 26.61 -48.75
C LEU A 422 -26.19 26.47 -47.91
N PHE A 423 -25.69 25.24 -47.77
CA PHE A 423 -24.53 24.94 -46.95
C PHE A 423 -23.87 23.65 -47.41
N VAL A 424 -22.54 23.59 -47.33
CA VAL A 424 -21.74 22.37 -47.40
C VAL A 424 -20.62 22.46 -46.37
N ASN A 425 -20.21 21.33 -45.79
CA ASN A 425 -19.04 21.28 -44.91
C ASN A 425 -17.74 21.04 -45.67
N ALA A 426 -16.59 21.26 -45.02
CA ALA A 426 -15.29 21.05 -45.64
C ALA A 426 -15.05 19.60 -46.06
N ALA A 427 -15.66 18.59 -45.42
CA ALA A 427 -15.57 17.22 -45.91
C ALA A 427 -16.29 17.02 -47.25
N TYR A 428 -17.47 17.60 -47.43
CA TYR A 428 -18.18 17.63 -48.73
C TYR A 428 -17.30 18.27 -49.81
N ALA A 429 -16.74 19.45 -49.52
CA ALA A 429 -15.93 20.20 -50.47
C ALA A 429 -14.60 19.49 -50.81
N ARG A 430 -13.84 19.06 -49.79
CA ARG A 430 -12.59 18.29 -49.95
C ARG A 430 -12.81 17.01 -50.73
N TYR A 431 -13.90 16.30 -50.47
CA TYR A 431 -14.20 15.07 -51.18
C TYR A 431 -14.27 15.30 -52.69
N TRP A 432 -14.79 16.42 -53.15
CA TRP A 432 -14.90 16.80 -54.56
C TRP A 432 -13.76 17.68 -55.08
N GLY A 433 -12.72 17.93 -54.28
CA GLY A 433 -11.58 18.78 -54.67
C GLY A 433 -11.97 20.25 -54.88
N LYS A 434 -13.02 20.74 -54.22
CA LYS A 434 -13.51 22.11 -54.29
C LYS A 434 -13.42 22.79 -52.93
N THR A 435 -13.59 24.11 -52.89
CA THR A 435 -13.83 24.84 -51.64
C THR A 435 -15.34 24.92 -51.36
N PRO A 436 -15.78 25.05 -50.09
CA PRO A 436 -17.19 25.22 -49.76
C PRO A 436 -17.84 26.38 -50.52
N GLU A 437 -17.12 27.50 -50.69
CA GLU A 437 -17.59 28.69 -51.40
C GLU A 437 -17.83 28.40 -52.89
N ALA A 438 -16.93 27.65 -53.53
CA ALA A 438 -17.08 27.24 -54.92
C ALA A 438 -18.27 26.28 -55.09
N CYS A 439 -18.47 25.35 -54.15
CA CYS A 439 -19.63 24.46 -54.17
C CYS A 439 -20.96 25.22 -54.06
N LEU A 440 -21.03 26.25 -53.22
CA LEU A 440 -22.22 27.09 -53.06
C LEU A 440 -22.46 27.99 -54.27
N ALA A 441 -21.42 28.66 -54.77
CA ALA A 441 -21.52 29.58 -55.92
C ALA A 441 -21.95 28.87 -57.22
N GLU A 442 -21.49 27.64 -57.44
CA GLU A 442 -21.85 26.83 -58.62
C GLU A 442 -23.13 25.99 -58.43
N ASN A 443 -23.71 25.99 -57.23
CA ASN A 443 -24.72 25.02 -56.80
C ASN A 443 -24.30 23.56 -57.15
N PHE A 444 -23.05 23.23 -56.83
CA PHE A 444 -22.40 22.02 -57.29
C PHE A 444 -23.04 20.75 -56.72
N GLN A 445 -23.67 19.96 -57.59
CA GLN A 445 -24.22 18.64 -57.25
C GLN A 445 -23.56 17.57 -58.12
N PRO A 446 -23.10 16.46 -57.52
CA PRO A 446 -22.45 15.41 -58.28
C PRO A 446 -23.44 14.70 -59.19
N ALA A 447 -22.99 14.36 -60.40
CA ALA A 447 -23.79 13.55 -61.32
C ALA A 447 -24.07 12.17 -60.71
N LEU A 448 -25.34 11.82 -60.59
CA LEU A 448 -25.76 10.48 -60.18
C LEU A 448 -25.68 9.54 -61.38
N HIS A 449 -25.41 8.26 -61.13
CA HIS A 449 -25.52 7.23 -62.15
C HIS A 449 -26.96 7.17 -62.69
N PRO A 450 -27.18 7.05 -64.02
CA PRO A 450 -28.50 7.12 -64.64
C PRO A 450 -29.56 6.20 -64.00
N ASP A 451 -29.19 4.96 -63.67
CA ASP A 451 -30.09 4.00 -63.05
C ASP A 451 -30.58 4.42 -61.66
N ASP A 452 -29.78 5.22 -60.93
CA ASP A 452 -30.06 5.54 -59.53
C ASP A 452 -30.80 6.90 -59.41
N ALA A 453 -30.70 7.78 -60.42
CA ALA A 453 -31.25 9.12 -60.41
C ALA A 453 -32.79 9.14 -60.22
N ALA A 454 -33.51 8.27 -60.93
CA ALA A 454 -34.97 8.17 -60.82
C ALA A 454 -35.44 7.70 -59.43
N MET A 455 -34.65 6.86 -58.77
CA MET A 455 -34.94 6.37 -57.42
C MET A 455 -34.76 7.49 -56.39
N VAL A 456 -33.69 8.27 -56.50
CA VAL A 456 -33.44 9.41 -55.60
C VAL A 456 -34.56 10.44 -55.73
N GLY A 457 -34.96 10.80 -56.96
CA GLY A 457 -36.06 11.74 -57.21
C GLY A 457 -37.37 11.32 -56.53
N ARG A 458 -37.78 10.05 -56.69
CA ARG A 458 -39.00 9.52 -56.03
C ARG A 458 -38.92 9.57 -54.51
N ARG A 459 -37.76 9.22 -53.93
CA ARG A 459 -37.59 9.21 -52.46
C ARG A 459 -37.65 10.61 -51.87
N VAL A 460 -37.08 11.61 -52.54
CA VAL A 460 -37.10 13.00 -52.09
C VAL A 460 -38.50 13.59 -52.22
N ALA A 461 -39.21 13.31 -53.32
CA ALA A 461 -40.59 13.78 -53.52
C ALA A 461 -41.60 13.17 -52.52
N SER A 462 -41.27 12.03 -51.90
CA SER A 462 -42.13 11.36 -50.92
C SER A 462 -42.04 11.92 -49.49
N LEU A 463 -41.18 12.92 -49.24
CA LEU A 463 -40.99 13.49 -47.91
C LEU A 463 -42.17 14.42 -47.53
N CYS A 464 -42.70 14.25 -46.31
CA CYS A 464 -43.78 15.07 -45.75
C CYS A 464 -43.54 15.27 -44.23
N PRO A 465 -44.29 16.15 -43.54
CA PRO A 465 -44.09 16.42 -42.10
C PRO A 465 -44.11 15.16 -41.22
N HIS A 466 -44.90 14.16 -41.61
CA HIS A 466 -45.08 12.90 -40.88
C HIS A 466 -44.02 11.86 -41.25
N ARG A 467 -43.28 12.06 -42.36
CA ARG A 467 -42.16 11.23 -42.80
C ARG A 467 -41.05 12.11 -43.37
N PRO A 468 -40.34 12.87 -42.51
CA PRO A 468 -39.42 13.90 -42.97
C PRO A 468 -38.07 13.34 -43.42
N THR A 469 -37.74 12.07 -43.14
CA THR A 469 -36.39 11.51 -43.40
C THR A 469 -36.43 10.33 -44.38
N THR A 470 -35.49 10.28 -45.31
CA THR A 470 -35.25 9.15 -46.23
C THR A 470 -33.76 8.87 -46.35
N GLY A 471 -33.39 7.60 -46.53
CA GLY A 471 -32.00 7.19 -46.80
C GLY A 471 -31.91 6.44 -48.11
N TYR A 472 -30.80 6.55 -48.83
CA TYR A 472 -30.56 5.84 -50.09
C TYR A 472 -29.06 5.63 -50.36
N GLU A 473 -28.73 4.52 -51.01
CA GLU A 473 -27.40 4.29 -51.58
C GLU A 473 -27.44 4.65 -53.06
N VAL A 474 -26.44 5.37 -53.53
CA VAL A 474 -26.37 5.90 -54.89
C VAL A 474 -24.95 5.83 -55.41
N ARG A 475 -24.80 5.58 -56.70
CA ARG A 475 -23.53 5.74 -57.39
C ARG A 475 -23.40 7.18 -57.85
N VAL A 476 -22.34 7.83 -57.43
CA VAL A 476 -21.96 9.17 -57.91
C VAL A 476 -20.80 9.03 -58.90
N LEU A 477 -20.84 9.82 -59.96
CA LEU A 477 -19.79 9.87 -60.96
C LEU A 477 -18.76 10.92 -60.56
N ARG A 478 -17.50 10.49 -60.48
CA ARG A 478 -16.35 11.38 -60.32
C ARG A 478 -16.04 12.09 -61.65
N PRO A 479 -15.38 13.25 -61.63
CA PRO A 479 -14.91 13.93 -62.84
C PRO A 479 -13.99 13.06 -63.72
N ASP A 480 -13.33 12.05 -63.15
CA ASP A 480 -12.49 11.07 -63.85
C ASP A 480 -13.29 9.91 -64.49
N GLY A 481 -14.62 9.96 -64.44
CA GLY A 481 -15.53 8.95 -64.99
C GLY A 481 -15.78 7.73 -64.08
N ARG A 482 -15.13 7.64 -62.92
CA ARG A 482 -15.31 6.48 -62.01
C ARG A 482 -16.55 6.62 -61.14
N ALA A 483 -17.32 5.55 -61.03
CA ALA A 483 -18.43 5.48 -60.08
C ALA A 483 -17.91 5.23 -58.65
N ARG A 484 -18.38 6.03 -57.69
CA ARG A 484 -18.20 5.80 -56.25
C ARG A 484 -19.55 5.56 -55.59
N TYR A 485 -19.60 4.68 -54.61
CA TYR A 485 -20.82 4.39 -53.86
C TYR A 485 -20.92 5.31 -52.65
N GLN A 486 -22.04 6.02 -52.54
CA GLN A 486 -22.33 6.86 -51.40
C GLN A 486 -23.66 6.48 -50.78
N ARG A 487 -23.70 6.46 -49.46
CA ARG A 487 -24.95 6.34 -48.71
C ARG A 487 -25.33 7.72 -48.18
N TRP A 488 -26.52 8.15 -48.53
CA TRP A 488 -27.09 9.44 -48.14
C TRP A 488 -28.28 9.23 -47.22
N THR A 489 -28.38 10.06 -46.18
CA THR A 489 -29.60 10.28 -45.40
C THR A 489 -30.01 11.72 -45.59
N ARG A 490 -31.24 11.96 -46.06
CA ARG A 490 -31.80 13.29 -46.29
C ARG A 490 -33.04 13.49 -45.43
N ARG A 491 -33.11 14.63 -44.76
CA ARG A 491 -34.24 15.07 -43.95
C ARG A 491 -34.81 16.38 -44.48
N ALA A 492 -36.11 16.41 -44.74
CA ALA A 492 -36.88 17.62 -44.98
C ALA A 492 -37.25 18.29 -43.65
N ILE A 493 -37.10 19.61 -43.59
CA ILE A 493 -37.51 20.47 -42.47
C ILE A 493 -38.71 21.27 -42.93
N PHE A 494 -39.77 21.25 -42.12
CA PHE A 494 -41.02 21.94 -42.39
C PHE A 494 -41.25 23.03 -41.34
N ASP A 495 -41.95 24.10 -41.70
CA ASP A 495 -42.36 25.14 -40.75
C ASP A 495 -43.63 24.73 -39.98
N ALA A 496 -44.10 25.63 -39.11
CA ALA A 496 -45.31 25.42 -38.31
C ALA A 496 -46.61 25.31 -39.15
N ALA A 497 -46.59 25.74 -40.41
CA ALA A 497 -47.71 25.59 -41.35
C ALA A 497 -47.63 24.28 -42.16
N GLY A 498 -46.53 23.51 -42.02
CA GLY A 498 -46.29 22.27 -42.74
C GLY A 498 -45.64 22.45 -44.11
N GLU A 499 -45.22 23.67 -44.46
CA GLU A 499 -44.53 23.97 -45.72
C GLU A 499 -43.04 23.61 -45.61
N LEU A 500 -42.46 23.12 -46.70
CA LEU A 500 -41.07 22.70 -46.74
C LEU A 500 -40.13 23.91 -46.70
N VAL A 501 -39.28 23.97 -45.69
CA VAL A 501 -38.30 25.04 -45.47
C VAL A 501 -36.93 24.69 -46.06
N GLU A 502 -36.44 23.47 -45.83
CA GLU A 502 -35.14 23.05 -46.35
C GLU A 502 -34.95 21.52 -46.34
N TYR A 503 -33.94 21.05 -47.07
CA TYR A 503 -33.43 19.68 -46.95
C TYR A 503 -32.04 19.67 -46.32
N GLN A 504 -31.83 18.86 -45.28
CA GLN A 504 -30.52 18.56 -44.72
C GLN A 504 -30.09 17.16 -45.13
N ALA A 505 -28.85 16.97 -45.59
CA ALA A 505 -28.37 15.69 -46.05
C ALA A 505 -26.96 15.38 -45.50
N VAL A 506 -26.78 14.13 -45.07
CA VAL A 506 -25.51 13.56 -44.62
C VAL A 506 -25.17 12.36 -45.50
N GLY A 507 -23.97 12.37 -46.07
CA GLY A 507 -23.47 11.40 -47.02
C GLY A 507 -22.17 10.77 -46.55
N ARG A 508 -21.99 9.48 -46.83
CA ARG A 508 -20.74 8.76 -46.56
C ARG A 508 -20.31 7.96 -47.77
N ASP A 509 -19.02 8.00 -48.08
CA ASP A 509 -18.44 7.11 -49.09
C ASP A 509 -18.36 5.69 -48.52
N ILE A 510 -19.11 4.78 -49.15
CA ILE A 510 -19.15 3.35 -48.80
C ILE A 510 -18.45 2.50 -49.86
N THR A 511 -17.70 3.12 -50.78
CA THR A 511 -16.95 2.42 -51.84
C THR A 511 -15.96 1.38 -51.28
N PRO A 512 -15.16 1.66 -50.23
CA PRO A 512 -14.26 0.64 -49.66
C PRO A 512 -15.02 -0.59 -49.18
N ARG A 513 -16.20 -0.38 -48.56
CA ARG A 513 -17.09 -1.47 -48.12
C ARG A 513 -17.66 -2.24 -49.31
N LYS A 514 -18.17 -1.56 -50.35
CA LYS A 514 -18.72 -2.21 -51.56
C LYS A 514 -17.65 -2.97 -52.34
N LEU A 515 -16.42 -2.45 -52.42
CA LEU A 515 -15.28 -3.14 -53.03
C LEU A 515 -14.83 -4.35 -52.20
N ALA A 516 -14.87 -4.27 -50.87
CA ALA A 516 -14.62 -5.41 -50.00
C ALA A 516 -15.71 -6.48 -50.15
N GLU A 517 -16.99 -6.10 -50.20
CA GLU A 517 -18.12 -6.99 -50.48
C GLU A 517 -17.99 -7.63 -51.88
N GLN A 518 -17.60 -6.88 -52.91
CA GLN A 518 -17.35 -7.42 -54.25
C GLN A 518 -16.11 -8.32 -54.31
N SER A 519 -15.04 -8.02 -53.55
CA SER A 519 -13.85 -8.87 -53.46
C SER A 519 -14.12 -10.16 -52.71
N LEU A 520 -14.95 -10.11 -51.66
CA LEU A 520 -15.46 -11.28 -50.96
C LEU A 520 -16.37 -12.10 -51.87
N LYS A 521 -17.23 -11.45 -52.66
CA LYS A 521 -18.09 -12.12 -53.65
C LYS A 521 -17.28 -12.77 -54.76
N ARG A 522 -16.24 -12.10 -55.28
CA ARG A 522 -15.32 -12.66 -56.28
C ARG A 522 -14.49 -13.82 -55.72
N ARG A 523 -14.03 -13.73 -54.46
CA ARG A 523 -13.36 -14.85 -53.77
C ARG A 523 -14.32 -16.01 -53.50
N ALA A 524 -15.58 -15.73 -53.21
CA ALA A 524 -16.62 -16.75 -53.07
C ALA A 524 -16.94 -17.39 -54.42
N GLU A 525 -16.97 -16.63 -55.52
CA GLU A 525 -17.12 -17.13 -56.90
C GLU A 525 -15.88 -17.92 -57.36
N GLU A 526 -14.65 -17.52 -57.01
CA GLU A 526 -13.40 -18.27 -57.26
C GLU A 526 -13.37 -19.59 -56.46
N LEU A 527 -13.81 -19.57 -55.21
CA LEU A 527 -14.02 -20.78 -54.39
C LEU A 527 -15.16 -21.64 -54.93
N HIS A 528 -16.17 -21.04 -55.58
CA HIS A 528 -17.28 -21.76 -56.22
C HIS A 528 -16.82 -22.44 -57.51
N VAL A 529 -15.98 -21.81 -58.33
CA VAL A 529 -15.36 -22.41 -59.53
C VAL A 529 -14.41 -23.55 -59.14
N LEU A 530 -13.63 -23.38 -58.05
CA LEU A 530 -12.79 -24.45 -57.48
C LEU A 530 -13.63 -25.60 -56.87
N ALA A 531 -14.85 -25.30 -56.43
CA ALA A 531 -15.83 -26.29 -55.96
C ALA A 531 -16.62 -26.95 -57.11
N GLU A 532 -16.82 -26.26 -58.24
CA GLU A 532 -17.42 -26.80 -59.47
C GLU A 532 -16.47 -27.78 -60.17
N GLU A 533 -15.15 -27.51 -60.20
CA GLU A 533 -14.16 -28.52 -60.63
C GLU A 533 -14.22 -29.81 -59.79
N LYS A 534 -14.67 -29.70 -58.52
CA LYS A 534 -14.96 -30.83 -57.63
C LYS A 534 -16.39 -31.38 -57.77
N SER A 535 -17.33 -30.64 -58.37
CA SER A 535 -18.74 -31.04 -58.50
C SER A 535 -19.10 -31.64 -59.87
N VAL A 536 -18.23 -31.57 -60.87
CA VAL A 536 -18.37 -32.32 -62.14
C VAL A 536 -18.39 -33.84 -61.88
N GLU A 537 -17.80 -34.32 -60.78
CA GLU A 537 -17.93 -35.71 -60.31
C GLU A 537 -19.29 -36.04 -59.68
N ALA A 538 -20.06 -35.03 -59.23
CA ALA A 538 -21.34 -35.20 -58.53
C ALA A 538 -22.58 -34.92 -59.41
N ALA A 539 -22.43 -34.15 -60.50
CA ALA A 539 -23.53 -33.67 -61.34
C ALA A 539 -24.12 -34.73 -62.30
N ALA A 540 -23.42 -35.83 -62.58
CA ALA A 540 -23.93 -36.93 -63.43
C ALA A 540 -25.17 -37.63 -62.85
N LEU A 541 -25.49 -37.42 -61.57
CA LEU A 541 -26.56 -38.10 -60.85
C LEU A 541 -27.90 -37.32 -60.88
N ALA A 542 -27.88 -36.00 -61.10
CA ALA A 542 -29.06 -35.14 -60.87
C ALA A 542 -29.89 -34.85 -62.14
N ASP A 543 -29.31 -34.97 -63.34
CA ASP A 543 -29.94 -34.63 -64.63
C ASP A 543 -31.19 -35.45 -65.02
N ARG A 544 -31.55 -36.48 -64.25
CA ARG A 544 -32.67 -37.37 -64.60
C ARG A 544 -34.05 -36.91 -64.11
N LEU A 545 -34.15 -35.90 -63.25
CA LEU A 545 -35.43 -35.58 -62.60
C LEU A 545 -35.88 -34.14 -62.83
N GLY A 546 -36.82 -33.98 -63.76
CA GLY A 546 -37.93 -33.05 -63.49
C GLY A 546 -38.05 -31.83 -64.38
N ALA A 547 -37.87 -31.99 -65.69
CA ALA A 547 -38.48 -31.08 -66.66
C ALA A 547 -40.00 -31.36 -66.77
N ALA A 548 -40.83 -30.82 -65.85
CA ALA A 548 -42.27 -30.62 -66.06
C ALA A 548 -42.93 -29.77 -64.94
N LEU A 549 -43.68 -28.73 -65.34
CA LEU A 549 -44.76 -28.01 -64.62
C LEU A 549 -44.44 -26.62 -64.01
N ALA A 550 -44.59 -25.58 -64.84
CA ALA A 550 -45.04 -24.21 -64.50
C ALA A 550 -46.59 -24.21 -64.44
N ASP A 551 -47.35 -23.45 -63.64
CA ASP A 551 -47.29 -22.00 -63.38
C ASP A 551 -47.84 -21.57 -61.98
N GLY A 552 -48.24 -22.51 -61.10
CA GLY A 552 -48.66 -22.16 -59.72
C GLY A 552 -47.50 -21.87 -58.75
N ARG A 553 -46.27 -22.20 -59.18
CA ARG A 553 -45.07 -22.13 -58.35
C ARG A 553 -44.57 -20.70 -58.14
N ARG A 554 -44.71 -19.78 -59.10
CA ARG A 554 -44.06 -18.45 -58.98
C ARG A 554 -44.56 -17.59 -57.82
N LEU A 555 -45.84 -17.63 -57.46
CA LEU A 555 -46.36 -16.83 -56.33
C LEU A 555 -46.08 -17.51 -54.98
N ALA A 556 -46.20 -18.84 -54.92
CA ALA A 556 -45.85 -19.63 -53.74
C ALA A 556 -44.34 -19.62 -53.49
N ASP A 557 -43.52 -19.64 -54.53
CA ASP A 557 -42.07 -19.55 -54.46
C ASP A 557 -41.64 -18.13 -54.12
N HIS A 558 -42.33 -17.07 -54.57
CA HIS A 558 -42.00 -15.70 -54.16
C HIS A 558 -42.42 -15.38 -52.71
N LEU A 559 -43.53 -15.95 -52.24
CA LEU A 559 -43.92 -15.90 -50.82
C LEU A 559 -42.97 -16.75 -49.95
N ARG A 560 -42.62 -17.97 -50.39
CA ARG A 560 -41.62 -18.81 -49.72
C ARG A 560 -40.22 -18.23 -49.77
N GLU A 561 -39.85 -17.51 -50.83
CA GLU A 561 -38.54 -16.86 -50.96
C GLU A 561 -38.46 -15.65 -50.01
N LYS A 562 -39.58 -14.92 -49.82
CA LYS A 562 -39.68 -13.85 -48.82
C LYS A 562 -39.74 -14.38 -47.39
N GLU A 563 -40.50 -15.44 -47.13
CA GLU A 563 -40.54 -16.13 -45.83
C GLU A 563 -39.17 -16.73 -45.51
N PHE A 564 -38.54 -17.44 -46.46
CA PHE A 564 -37.20 -18.00 -46.32
C PHE A 564 -36.15 -16.90 -46.10
N PHE A 565 -36.27 -15.75 -46.78
CA PHE A 565 -35.38 -14.61 -46.54
C PHE A 565 -35.57 -14.02 -45.14
N LEU A 566 -36.81 -13.80 -44.69
CA LEU A 566 -37.10 -13.28 -43.35
C LEU A 566 -36.68 -14.28 -42.26
N ASP A 567 -36.93 -15.56 -42.45
CA ASP A 567 -36.50 -16.64 -41.55
C ASP A 567 -34.97 -16.76 -41.53
N ALA A 568 -34.28 -16.65 -42.67
CA ALA A 568 -32.83 -16.66 -42.74
C ALA A 568 -32.21 -15.43 -42.05
N VAL A 569 -32.83 -14.26 -42.21
CA VAL A 569 -32.41 -13.03 -41.51
C VAL A 569 -32.62 -13.19 -40.00
N LEU A 570 -33.80 -13.62 -39.55
CA LEU A 570 -34.10 -13.81 -38.13
C LEU A 570 -33.28 -14.95 -37.49
N ALA A 571 -32.94 -15.99 -38.25
CA ALA A 571 -32.06 -17.08 -37.81
C ALA A 571 -30.59 -16.67 -37.72
N GLY A 572 -30.17 -15.64 -38.46
CA GLY A 572 -28.83 -15.06 -38.39
C GLY A 572 -28.65 -14.03 -37.26
N VAL A 573 -29.74 -13.54 -36.66
CA VAL A 573 -29.69 -12.63 -35.50
C VAL A 573 -29.31 -13.43 -34.25
N GLN A 574 -28.22 -13.01 -33.60
CA GLN A 574 -27.73 -13.64 -32.37
C GLN A 574 -28.53 -13.22 -31.13
N ASP A 575 -29.13 -12.03 -31.13
CA ASP A 575 -30.07 -11.63 -30.08
C ASP A 575 -31.40 -12.42 -30.21
N GLY A 576 -32.05 -12.69 -29.09
CA GLY A 576 -33.42 -13.21 -29.09
C GLY A 576 -34.38 -12.15 -29.63
N VAL A 577 -35.33 -12.55 -30.47
CA VAL A 577 -36.38 -11.65 -30.97
C VAL A 577 -37.73 -12.29 -30.72
N CYS A 578 -38.64 -11.54 -30.10
CA CYS A 578 -40.01 -11.92 -29.81
C CYS A 578 -40.99 -10.89 -30.40
N LEU A 579 -42.17 -11.34 -30.80
CA LEU A 579 -43.30 -10.48 -31.12
C LEU A 579 -44.42 -10.78 -30.13
N LEU A 580 -44.92 -9.76 -29.44
CA LEU A 580 -46.02 -9.86 -28.48
C LEU A 580 -47.30 -9.20 -29.00
N SER A 581 -48.44 -9.80 -28.71
CA SER A 581 -49.75 -9.16 -28.88
C SER A 581 -49.97 -8.05 -27.85
N PRO A 582 -50.99 -7.20 -28.02
CA PRO A 582 -51.36 -6.21 -27.00
C PRO A 582 -51.75 -6.83 -25.64
N GLU A 583 -52.20 -8.08 -25.65
CA GLU A 583 -52.53 -8.87 -24.47
C GLU A 583 -51.32 -9.65 -23.90
N MET A 584 -50.10 -9.36 -24.38
CA MET A 584 -48.84 -9.97 -23.96
C MET A 584 -48.69 -11.45 -24.33
N GLU A 585 -49.40 -11.91 -25.36
CA GLU A 585 -49.25 -13.25 -25.92
C GLU A 585 -48.08 -13.29 -26.91
N VAL A 586 -47.25 -14.33 -26.84
CA VAL A 586 -46.12 -14.52 -27.74
C VAL A 586 -46.61 -14.98 -29.11
N LEU A 587 -46.56 -14.10 -30.10
CA LEU A 587 -47.01 -14.35 -31.46
C LEU A 587 -45.93 -15.02 -32.33
N ALA A 588 -44.66 -14.65 -32.13
CA ALA A 588 -43.54 -15.20 -32.88
C ALA A 588 -42.23 -15.03 -32.13
N VAL A 589 -41.29 -15.96 -32.35
CA VAL A 589 -39.95 -15.91 -31.77
C VAL A 589 -38.91 -16.41 -32.77
N ASN A 590 -37.70 -15.86 -32.74
CA ASN A 590 -36.59 -16.36 -33.54
C ASN A 590 -35.88 -17.56 -32.88
N ARG A 591 -34.98 -18.21 -33.63
CA ARG A 591 -34.21 -19.37 -33.15
C ARG A 591 -33.39 -19.05 -31.89
N SER A 592 -32.81 -17.86 -31.81
CA SER A 592 -31.98 -17.48 -30.67
C SER A 592 -32.80 -17.44 -29.37
N LEU A 593 -33.98 -16.81 -29.40
CA LEU A 593 -34.86 -16.76 -28.23
C LEU A 593 -35.36 -18.15 -27.81
N ARG A 594 -35.70 -19.03 -28.77
CA ARG A 594 -36.04 -20.43 -28.46
C ARG A 594 -34.87 -21.16 -27.81
N GLY A 595 -33.64 -20.89 -28.24
CA GLY A 595 -32.43 -21.43 -27.63
C GLY A 595 -32.22 -20.92 -26.20
N MET A 596 -32.50 -19.64 -25.95
CA MET A 596 -32.37 -19.03 -24.62
C MET A 596 -33.32 -19.63 -23.57
N TYR A 597 -34.49 -20.13 -23.99
CA TYR A 597 -35.54 -20.70 -23.14
C TYR A 597 -35.91 -22.14 -23.55
N ALA A 598 -34.95 -22.93 -24.05
CA ALA A 598 -35.20 -24.26 -24.61
C ALA A 598 -35.86 -25.25 -23.62
N SER A 599 -35.72 -25.00 -22.31
CA SER A 599 -36.32 -25.76 -21.21
C SER A 599 -37.84 -25.61 -21.11
N ARG A 600 -38.43 -24.57 -21.71
CA ARG A 600 -39.84 -24.17 -21.54
C ARG A 600 -40.81 -24.76 -22.58
N GLY A 601 -40.33 -25.57 -23.53
CA GLY A 601 -41.18 -26.18 -24.56
C GLY A 601 -41.67 -25.18 -25.61
N GLU A 602 -42.92 -25.33 -26.09
CA GLU A 602 -43.50 -24.42 -27.09
C GLU A 602 -43.89 -23.08 -26.44
N ILE A 603 -43.28 -21.98 -26.89
CA ILE A 603 -43.43 -20.66 -26.28
C ILE A 603 -44.48 -19.81 -27.01
N VAL A 604 -44.69 -20.07 -28.32
CA VAL A 604 -45.65 -19.32 -29.14
C VAL A 604 -47.07 -19.67 -28.71
N GLY A 605 -47.94 -18.67 -28.61
CA GLY A 605 -49.34 -18.80 -28.18
C GLY A 605 -49.57 -18.73 -26.66
N GLN A 606 -48.51 -18.51 -25.88
CA GLN A 606 -48.61 -18.36 -24.43
C GLN A 606 -48.31 -16.92 -24.00
N ARG A 607 -48.72 -16.55 -22.78
CA ARG A 607 -48.44 -15.21 -22.24
C ARG A 607 -46.98 -15.11 -21.79
N CYS A 608 -46.31 -14.02 -22.15
CA CYS A 608 -44.87 -13.85 -21.91
C CYS A 608 -44.49 -13.97 -20.43
N HIS A 609 -45.32 -13.43 -19.53
CA HIS A 609 -45.07 -13.45 -18.08
C HIS A 609 -45.30 -14.83 -17.45
N GLU A 610 -46.17 -15.66 -18.04
CA GLU A 610 -46.37 -17.05 -17.62
C GLU A 610 -45.19 -17.92 -18.06
N VAL A 611 -44.74 -17.77 -19.32
CA VAL A 611 -43.67 -18.62 -19.86
C VAL A 611 -42.28 -18.23 -19.38
N TYR A 612 -41.95 -16.93 -19.39
CA TYR A 612 -40.61 -16.47 -19.05
C TYR A 612 -40.40 -16.32 -17.54
N HIS A 613 -41.44 -15.93 -16.80
CA HIS A 613 -41.33 -15.59 -15.38
C HIS A 613 -42.20 -16.47 -14.46
N GLY A 614 -43.08 -17.33 -14.99
CA GLY A 614 -43.99 -18.15 -14.18
C GLY A 614 -45.03 -17.34 -13.38
N LEU A 615 -45.30 -16.10 -13.79
CA LEU A 615 -46.23 -15.20 -13.12
C LEU A 615 -47.64 -15.36 -13.70
N SER A 616 -48.67 -15.18 -12.87
CA SER A 616 -50.08 -15.16 -13.29
C SER A 616 -50.57 -13.79 -13.77
N ALA A 617 -49.70 -12.77 -13.69
CA ALA A 617 -49.95 -11.40 -14.12
C ALA A 617 -48.66 -10.78 -14.69
N PRO A 618 -48.76 -9.68 -15.46
CA PRO A 618 -47.59 -8.99 -16.00
C PRO A 618 -46.60 -8.53 -14.92
N CYS A 619 -45.31 -8.47 -15.28
CA CYS A 619 -44.21 -8.09 -14.38
C CYS A 619 -44.41 -6.69 -13.77
N GLN A 620 -43.97 -6.49 -12.52
CA GLN A 620 -44.18 -5.25 -11.77
C GLN A 620 -43.55 -4.00 -12.43
N ASP A 621 -42.45 -4.14 -13.16
CA ASP A 621 -41.88 -3.10 -14.04
C ASP A 621 -41.66 -3.64 -15.46
N CYS A 622 -42.76 -3.99 -16.12
CA CYS A 622 -42.71 -4.61 -17.45
C CYS A 622 -42.29 -3.59 -18.54
N PRO A 623 -41.13 -3.80 -19.21
CA PRO A 623 -40.66 -2.89 -20.26
C PRO A 623 -41.60 -2.86 -21.47
N SER A 624 -42.22 -3.98 -21.82
CA SER A 624 -43.16 -4.12 -22.92
C SER A 624 -44.44 -3.31 -22.67
N LEU A 625 -45.04 -3.41 -21.49
CA LEU A 625 -46.21 -2.59 -21.13
C LEU A 625 -45.88 -1.10 -21.13
N ARG A 626 -44.69 -0.73 -20.65
CA ARG A 626 -44.21 0.66 -20.70
C ARG A 626 -44.02 1.14 -22.13
N ALA A 627 -43.49 0.31 -23.02
CA ALA A 627 -43.36 0.63 -24.45
C ALA A 627 -44.74 0.81 -25.10
N MET A 628 -45.72 -0.02 -24.76
CA MET A 628 -47.10 0.12 -25.26
C MET A 628 -47.78 1.40 -24.77
N ALA A 629 -47.71 1.68 -23.46
CA ALA A 629 -48.34 2.84 -22.85
C ALA A 629 -47.76 4.16 -23.38
N THR A 630 -46.44 4.21 -23.53
CA THR A 630 -45.73 5.41 -23.99
C THR A 630 -45.65 5.54 -25.51
N ARG A 631 -45.94 4.46 -26.25
CA ARG A 631 -45.74 4.32 -27.71
C ARG A 631 -44.30 4.65 -28.14
N LYS A 632 -43.34 4.42 -27.25
CA LYS A 632 -41.90 4.67 -27.44
C LYS A 632 -41.10 3.42 -27.07
N LEU A 633 -39.84 3.38 -27.51
CA LEU A 633 -38.90 2.33 -27.11
C LEU A 633 -38.72 2.34 -25.58
N ALA A 634 -38.83 1.17 -24.96
CA ALA A 634 -38.42 0.94 -23.57
C ALA A 634 -37.23 -0.02 -23.54
N ILE A 635 -36.23 0.29 -22.70
CA ILE A 635 -35.04 -0.55 -22.52
C ILE A 635 -34.91 -0.90 -21.04
N SER A 636 -34.63 -2.15 -20.71
CA SER A 636 -34.36 -2.58 -19.33
C SER A 636 -33.50 -3.82 -19.27
N VAL A 637 -32.63 -3.88 -18.27
CA VAL A 637 -31.92 -5.10 -17.91
C VAL A 637 -32.71 -5.81 -16.82
N VAL A 638 -33.10 -7.05 -17.07
CA VAL A 638 -33.93 -7.85 -16.16
C VAL A 638 -33.26 -9.20 -15.88
N PRO A 639 -33.51 -9.80 -14.70
CA PRO A 639 -33.04 -11.14 -14.40
C PRO A 639 -33.71 -12.17 -15.31
N LYS A 640 -32.92 -13.17 -15.73
CA LYS A 640 -33.35 -14.33 -16.49
C LYS A 640 -33.60 -15.49 -15.51
N ASP A 641 -34.86 -15.78 -15.26
CA ASP A 641 -35.29 -16.86 -14.36
C ASP A 641 -35.62 -18.14 -15.15
N ASP A 642 -34.64 -19.04 -15.28
CA ASP A 642 -34.82 -20.37 -15.86
C ASP A 642 -34.69 -21.45 -14.77
N PRO A 643 -35.70 -22.33 -14.56
CA PRO A 643 -35.63 -23.45 -13.64
C PRO A 643 -34.64 -24.56 -14.05
N GLY A 644 -34.17 -24.56 -15.31
CA GLY A 644 -33.42 -25.67 -15.92
C GLY A 644 -31.90 -25.47 -16.03
N ASP A 645 -31.41 -24.29 -16.43
CA ASP A 645 -29.97 -24.01 -16.46
C ASP A 645 -29.66 -22.51 -16.61
N SER A 646 -28.75 -22.01 -15.79
CA SER A 646 -28.19 -20.65 -15.74
C SER A 646 -29.15 -19.47 -15.43
N ALA A 647 -29.26 -19.12 -14.14
CA ALA A 647 -29.65 -17.78 -13.73
C ALA A 647 -28.72 -16.73 -14.36
N GLY A 648 -29.29 -15.70 -14.97
CA GLY A 648 -28.54 -14.73 -15.78
C GLY A 648 -29.24 -13.37 -15.88
N TRP A 649 -28.74 -12.52 -16.77
CA TRP A 649 -29.30 -11.19 -17.02
C TRP A 649 -29.55 -11.00 -18.50
N VAL A 650 -30.72 -10.48 -18.85
CA VAL A 650 -31.05 -10.12 -20.22
C VAL A 650 -31.38 -8.64 -20.33
N GLU A 651 -30.88 -7.99 -21.37
CA GLU A 651 -31.24 -6.64 -21.75
C GLU A 651 -32.35 -6.70 -22.80
N LEU A 652 -33.48 -6.08 -22.48
CA LEU A 652 -34.68 -6.05 -23.31
C LEU A 652 -34.80 -4.69 -24.01
N PHE A 653 -35.04 -4.72 -25.32
CA PHE A 653 -35.42 -3.57 -26.12
C PHE A 653 -36.81 -3.79 -26.70
N CYS A 654 -37.81 -3.06 -26.19
CA CYS A 654 -39.22 -3.25 -26.55
C CYS A 654 -39.72 -2.13 -27.48
N TYR A 655 -40.03 -2.48 -28.72
CA TYR A 655 -40.49 -1.57 -29.77
C TYR A 655 -41.99 -1.75 -30.04
N PRO A 656 -42.84 -0.73 -29.81
CA PRO A 656 -44.27 -0.82 -30.11
C PRO A 656 -44.51 -0.64 -31.61
N MET A 657 -45.26 -1.56 -32.21
CA MET A 657 -45.75 -1.46 -33.59
C MET A 657 -47.15 -0.86 -33.59
N LEU A 658 -47.36 0.17 -34.40
CA LEU A 658 -48.65 0.85 -34.51
C LEU A 658 -49.39 0.40 -35.78
N ASP A 659 -50.70 0.22 -35.68
CA ASP A 659 -51.58 0.03 -36.84
C ASP A 659 -51.86 1.34 -37.57
N ALA A 660 -52.62 1.26 -38.68
CA ALA A 660 -53.02 2.42 -39.47
C ALA A 660 -53.91 3.42 -38.71
N ALA A 661 -54.53 3.00 -37.60
CA ALA A 661 -55.32 3.85 -36.72
C ALA A 661 -54.50 4.47 -35.57
N GLY A 662 -53.19 4.16 -35.48
CA GLY A 662 -52.30 4.65 -34.43
C GLY A 662 -52.41 3.91 -33.09
N SER A 663 -53.10 2.76 -33.07
CA SER A 663 -53.18 1.86 -31.91
C SER A 663 -52.03 0.85 -31.94
N VAL A 664 -51.60 0.36 -30.78
CA VAL A 664 -50.52 -0.63 -30.72
C VAL A 664 -51.04 -1.98 -31.24
N ALA A 665 -50.49 -2.44 -32.36
CA ALA A 665 -50.81 -3.72 -32.98
C ALA A 665 -50.01 -4.88 -32.39
N ALA A 666 -48.76 -4.62 -32.00
CA ALA A 666 -47.85 -5.61 -31.40
C ALA A 666 -46.65 -4.92 -30.74
N VAL A 667 -45.84 -5.67 -29.98
CA VAL A 667 -44.54 -5.21 -29.47
C VAL A 667 -43.45 -6.16 -29.96
N VAL A 668 -42.42 -5.63 -30.62
CA VAL A 668 -41.21 -6.39 -30.95
C VAL A 668 -40.22 -6.25 -29.80
N GLU A 669 -39.82 -7.35 -29.21
CA GLU A 669 -38.78 -7.39 -28.17
C GLU A 669 -37.50 -7.95 -28.74
N ILE A 670 -36.38 -7.27 -28.50
CA ILE A 670 -35.03 -7.80 -28.72
C ILE A 670 -34.45 -8.09 -27.34
N VAL A 671 -33.98 -9.33 -27.15
CA VAL A 671 -33.50 -9.89 -25.89
C VAL A 671 -32.03 -10.23 -26.05
N ARG A 672 -31.15 -9.50 -25.36
CA ARG A 672 -29.71 -9.74 -25.38
C ARG A 672 -29.26 -10.35 -24.07
N ASP A 673 -28.55 -11.47 -24.13
CA ASP A 673 -27.91 -12.05 -22.95
C ASP A 673 -26.66 -11.25 -22.58
N VAL A 674 -26.68 -10.60 -21.41
CA VAL A 674 -25.57 -9.79 -20.88
C VAL A 674 -24.88 -10.46 -19.70
N THR A 675 -25.16 -11.74 -19.44
CA THR A 675 -24.67 -12.49 -18.28
C THR A 675 -23.14 -12.55 -18.22
N ALA A 676 -22.46 -12.81 -19.34
CA ALA A 676 -21.00 -12.87 -19.38
C ALA A 676 -20.34 -11.52 -19.06
N GLY A 677 -20.90 -10.41 -19.59
CA GLY A 677 -20.42 -9.07 -19.30
C GLY A 677 -20.59 -8.69 -17.83
N LYS A 678 -21.75 -9.00 -17.24
CA LYS A 678 -22.03 -8.75 -15.82
C LYS A 678 -21.18 -9.59 -14.87
N LYS A 679 -20.93 -10.86 -15.18
CA LYS A 679 -20.03 -11.72 -14.40
C LYS A 679 -18.59 -11.20 -14.42
N LEU A 680 -18.09 -10.79 -15.59
CA LEU A 680 -16.74 -10.23 -15.73
C LEU A 680 -16.59 -8.89 -14.99
N GLU A 681 -17.60 -8.03 -15.03
CA GLU A 681 -17.65 -6.76 -14.29
C GLU A 681 -17.59 -7.00 -12.77
N ALA A 682 -18.35 -7.99 -12.27
CA ALA A 682 -18.33 -8.38 -10.85
C ALA A 682 -17.01 -9.03 -10.43
N GLU A 683 -16.43 -9.90 -11.26
CA GLU A 683 -15.12 -10.52 -11.01
C GLU A 683 -14.00 -9.47 -10.93
N LEU A 684 -14.06 -8.45 -11.79
CA LEU A 684 -13.10 -7.35 -11.80
C LEU A 684 -13.23 -6.46 -10.56
N ALA A 685 -14.46 -6.12 -10.16
CA ALA A 685 -14.73 -5.35 -8.94
C ALA A 685 -14.20 -6.11 -7.70
N ALA A 686 -14.50 -7.40 -7.60
CA ALA A 686 -14.02 -8.25 -6.50
C ALA A 686 -12.49 -8.42 -6.52
N ALA A 687 -11.85 -8.42 -7.69
CA ALA A 687 -10.40 -8.47 -7.80
C ALA A 687 -9.73 -7.17 -7.33
N LEU A 688 -10.32 -6.02 -7.69
CA LEU A 688 -9.83 -4.70 -7.26
C LEU A 688 -9.97 -4.53 -5.74
N GLU A 689 -11.12 -4.90 -5.19
CA GLU A 689 -11.38 -4.85 -3.74
C GLU A 689 -10.43 -5.78 -2.97
N ARG A 690 -10.17 -6.99 -3.47
CA ARG A 690 -9.17 -7.91 -2.88
C ARG A 690 -7.75 -7.35 -2.96
N ALA A 691 -7.38 -6.67 -4.04
CA ALA A 691 -6.06 -6.05 -4.17
C ALA A 691 -5.90 -4.87 -3.21
N GLU A 692 -6.92 -4.02 -3.07
CA GLU A 692 -6.92 -2.90 -2.13
C GLU A 692 -6.92 -3.38 -0.67
N ALA A 693 -7.74 -4.37 -0.34
CA ALA A 693 -7.77 -5.02 0.97
C ALA A 693 -6.41 -5.67 1.31
N ALA A 694 -5.78 -6.37 0.35
CA ALA A 694 -4.47 -6.96 0.53
C ALA A 694 -3.37 -5.89 0.75
N SER A 695 -3.43 -4.77 0.03
CA SER A 695 -2.49 -3.66 0.21
C SER A 695 -2.67 -2.96 1.57
N GLN A 696 -3.92 -2.75 1.99
CA GLN A 696 -4.21 -2.20 3.32
C GLN A 696 -3.82 -3.16 4.44
N ALA A 697 -4.09 -4.46 4.30
CA ALA A 697 -3.68 -5.50 5.24
C ALA A 697 -2.16 -5.60 5.33
N LYS A 698 -1.44 -5.48 4.20
CA LYS A 698 0.04 -5.43 4.18
C LYS A 698 0.57 -4.21 4.94
N GLY A 699 -0.04 -3.04 4.75
CA GLY A 699 0.31 -1.82 5.49
C GLY A 699 0.05 -1.93 7.00
N ALA A 700 -1.10 -2.47 7.39
CA ALA A 700 -1.45 -2.73 8.79
C ALA A 700 -0.55 -3.80 9.43
N PHE A 701 -0.24 -4.87 8.70
CA PHE A 701 0.69 -5.90 9.13
C PHE A 701 2.09 -5.34 9.37
N LEU A 702 2.63 -4.52 8.46
CA LEU A 702 3.94 -3.90 8.62
C LEU A 702 3.97 -2.91 9.82
N ALA A 703 2.89 -2.15 10.02
CA ALA A 703 2.75 -1.28 11.18
C ALA A 703 2.74 -2.07 12.51
N ASN A 704 1.96 -3.15 12.57
CA ASN A 704 1.86 -4.01 13.75
C ASN A 704 3.17 -4.78 14.01
N MET A 705 3.77 -5.37 12.97
CA MET A 705 5.07 -6.03 13.06
C MET A 705 6.16 -5.08 13.54
N SER A 706 6.18 -3.82 13.08
CA SER A 706 7.15 -2.86 13.60
C SER A 706 6.98 -2.62 15.09
N HIS A 707 5.75 -2.52 15.58
CA HIS A 707 5.48 -2.40 17.01
C HIS A 707 5.90 -3.66 17.79
N GLU A 708 5.62 -4.85 17.25
CA GLU A 708 5.99 -6.15 17.85
C GLU A 708 7.49 -6.44 17.79
N ILE A 709 8.24 -5.88 16.85
CA ILE A 709 9.71 -5.98 16.80
C ILE A 709 10.35 -4.90 17.67
N ARG A 710 9.81 -3.68 17.68
CA ARG A 710 10.33 -2.55 18.47
C ARG A 710 10.27 -2.84 19.98
N THR A 711 9.20 -3.47 20.45
CA THR A 711 8.99 -3.76 21.87
C THR A 711 10.08 -4.66 22.48
N PRO A 712 10.36 -5.87 21.96
CA PRO A 712 11.45 -6.71 22.48
C PRO A 712 12.83 -6.10 22.20
N LEU A 713 13.01 -5.41 21.07
CA LEU A 713 14.30 -4.79 20.73
C LEU A 713 14.65 -3.64 21.68
N ASN A 714 13.68 -2.80 22.04
CA ASN A 714 13.86 -1.75 23.04
C ASN A 714 14.14 -2.33 24.43
N ALA A 715 13.53 -3.47 24.78
CA ALA A 715 13.83 -4.16 26.04
C ALA A 715 15.28 -4.70 26.05
N VAL A 716 15.73 -5.31 24.95
CA VAL A 716 17.13 -5.76 24.79
C VAL A 716 18.10 -4.58 24.87
N LEU A 717 17.81 -3.49 24.16
CA LEU A 717 18.62 -2.27 24.20
C LEU A 717 18.70 -1.70 25.62
N GLY A 718 17.56 -1.64 26.31
CA GLY A 718 17.48 -1.20 27.71
C GLY A 718 18.35 -2.05 28.65
N TYR A 719 18.29 -3.38 28.54
CA TYR A 719 19.14 -4.26 29.34
C TYR A 719 20.63 -4.13 29.01
N VAL A 720 20.98 -4.01 27.72
CA VAL A 720 22.37 -3.81 27.29
C VAL A 720 22.91 -2.49 27.85
N GLN A 721 22.12 -1.42 27.80
CA GLN A 721 22.48 -0.11 28.36
C GLN A 721 22.60 -0.14 29.89
N LEU A 722 21.76 -0.90 30.59
CA LEU A 722 21.88 -1.12 32.03
C LEU A 722 23.17 -1.90 32.35
N MET A 723 23.44 -2.99 31.65
CA MET A 723 24.66 -3.79 31.87
C MET A 723 25.94 -2.99 31.56
N LEU A 724 25.93 -2.13 30.53
CA LEU A 724 27.06 -1.25 30.21
C LEU A 724 27.39 -0.23 31.33
N ARG A 725 26.45 0.00 32.27
CA ARG A 725 26.66 0.81 33.47
C ARG A 725 27.29 0.02 34.62
N ASP A 726 27.22 -1.31 34.61
CA ASP A 726 27.86 -2.18 35.61
C ASP A 726 29.39 -2.22 35.44
N ARG A 727 30.09 -2.72 36.46
CA ARG A 727 31.52 -3.07 36.34
C ARG A 727 31.65 -4.35 35.52
N LEU A 728 32.06 -4.18 34.27
CA LEU A 728 32.26 -5.25 33.30
C LEU A 728 33.75 -5.39 32.93
N GLU A 729 34.16 -6.62 32.65
CA GLU A 729 35.46 -6.87 32.01
C GLU A 729 35.52 -6.19 30.63
N PRO A 730 36.69 -5.73 30.16
CA PRO A 730 36.82 -5.04 28.87
C PRO A 730 36.22 -5.81 27.69
N ALA A 731 36.38 -7.15 27.68
CA ALA A 731 35.82 -8.02 26.66
C ALA A 731 34.28 -8.15 26.72
N GLN A 732 33.66 -7.96 27.88
CA GLN A 732 32.19 -7.95 28.04
C GLN A 732 31.61 -6.61 27.60
N ARG A 733 32.26 -5.51 27.98
CA ARG A 733 31.89 -4.14 27.55
C ARG A 733 31.92 -4.01 26.03
N GLN A 734 32.96 -4.56 25.39
CA GLN A 734 33.08 -4.56 23.93
C GLN A 734 31.99 -5.40 23.25
N ARG A 735 31.65 -6.58 23.79
CA ARG A 735 30.54 -7.40 23.26
C ARG A 735 29.19 -6.68 23.39
N LEU A 736 28.93 -6.03 24.52
CA LEU A 736 27.69 -5.30 24.76
C LEU A 736 27.57 -4.06 23.89
N ALA A 737 28.66 -3.33 23.64
CA ALA A 737 28.68 -2.20 22.70
C ALA A 737 28.32 -2.65 21.27
N VAL A 738 28.82 -3.81 20.83
CA VAL A 738 28.45 -4.39 19.52
C VAL A 738 26.97 -4.77 19.46
N VAL A 739 26.39 -5.28 20.55
CA VAL A 739 24.96 -5.61 20.62
C VAL A 739 24.10 -4.34 20.57
N GLU A 740 24.51 -3.28 21.28
CA GLU A 740 23.84 -1.98 21.26
C GLU A 740 23.83 -1.38 19.84
N GLU A 741 24.97 -1.36 19.17
CA GLU A 741 25.13 -0.87 17.80
C GLU A 741 24.28 -1.67 16.80
N SER A 742 24.25 -3.01 16.94
CA SER A 742 23.47 -3.90 16.09
C SER A 742 21.96 -3.68 16.26
N ALA A 743 21.50 -3.51 17.49
CA ALA A 743 20.10 -3.26 17.80
C ALA A 743 19.65 -1.85 17.36
N ALA A 744 20.49 -0.83 17.52
CA ALA A 744 20.24 0.51 17.01
C ALA A 744 20.14 0.53 15.46
N THR A 745 21.04 -0.20 14.79
CA THR A 745 21.01 -0.38 13.34
C THR A 745 19.69 -1.03 12.90
N LEU A 746 19.29 -2.14 13.54
CA LEU A 746 18.06 -2.84 13.22
C LEU A 746 16.81 -1.96 13.38
N LEU A 747 16.78 -1.13 14.43
CA LEU A 747 15.69 -0.17 14.66
C LEU A 747 15.60 0.88 13.55
N SER A 748 16.73 1.35 13.05
CA SER A 748 16.79 2.26 11.89
C SER A 748 16.23 1.59 10.63
N ILE A 749 16.62 0.34 10.34
CA ILE A 749 16.15 -0.41 9.17
C ILE A 749 14.63 -0.57 9.20
N ILE A 750 14.06 -0.89 10.37
CA ILE A 750 12.62 -1.06 10.55
C ILE A 750 11.90 0.27 10.29
N ASN A 751 12.43 1.38 10.82
CA ASN A 751 11.84 2.70 10.60
C ASN A 751 11.91 3.13 9.13
N ASP A 752 13.01 2.83 8.42
CA ASP A 752 13.15 3.11 7.00
C ASP A 752 12.12 2.32 6.16
N ILE A 753 11.90 1.04 6.47
CA ILE A 753 10.88 0.20 5.80
C ILE A 753 9.46 0.73 6.05
N LEU A 754 9.18 1.20 7.27
CA LEU A 754 7.89 1.80 7.60
C LEU A 754 7.66 3.12 6.88
N ASP A 755 8.65 4.00 6.87
CA ASP A 755 8.56 5.28 6.15
C ASP A 755 8.37 5.02 4.65
N TYR A 756 9.10 4.07 4.08
CA TYR A 756 8.90 3.63 2.70
C TYR A 756 7.47 3.14 2.43
N SER A 757 6.93 2.29 3.32
CA SER A 757 5.57 1.74 3.20
C SER A 757 4.48 2.82 3.33
N LYS A 758 4.66 3.78 4.23
CA LYS A 758 3.72 4.91 4.41
C LYS A 758 3.71 5.84 3.19
N ILE A 759 4.88 6.06 2.59
CA ILE A 759 5.02 6.85 1.37
C ILE A 759 4.36 6.14 0.18
N GLU A 760 4.58 4.83 0.01
CA GLU A 760 3.97 4.02 -1.07
C GLU A 760 2.44 4.01 -0.97
N ALA A 761 1.90 3.93 0.25
CA ALA A 761 0.47 3.99 0.50
C ALA A 761 -0.15 5.41 0.41
N GLY A 762 0.66 6.44 0.13
CA GLY A 762 0.20 7.84 0.04
C GLY A 762 -0.30 8.44 1.36
N ARG A 763 0.07 7.85 2.52
CA ARG A 763 -0.40 8.21 3.87
C ARG A 763 0.55 9.14 4.63
N LEU A 764 1.68 9.55 4.04
CA LEU A 764 2.63 10.48 4.66
C LEU A 764 2.24 11.93 4.34
N GLU A 765 1.97 12.71 5.39
CA GLU A 765 1.62 14.14 5.29
C GLU A 765 2.84 15.02 5.57
N ILE A 766 2.99 16.10 4.78
CA ILE A 766 4.04 17.12 4.96
C ILE A 766 3.46 18.27 5.78
N LYS A 767 4.11 18.60 6.90
CA LYS A 767 3.66 19.69 7.79
C LYS A 767 4.24 21.02 7.34
N ALA A 768 3.44 22.08 7.38
CA ALA A 768 3.88 23.44 7.06
C ALA A 768 4.03 24.27 8.34
N GLU A 769 5.18 24.16 8.99
CA GLU A 769 5.51 24.83 10.26
C GLU A 769 6.67 25.83 10.08
N SER A 770 6.71 26.89 10.88
CA SER A 770 7.81 27.85 10.86
C SER A 770 9.00 27.33 11.66
N PHE A 771 10.20 27.33 11.08
CA PHE A 771 11.44 26.93 11.76
C PHE A 771 12.64 27.81 11.38
N ASP A 772 13.64 27.85 12.27
CA ASP A 772 14.91 28.53 12.02
C ASP A 772 15.80 27.64 11.13
N LEU A 773 16.15 28.16 9.95
CA LEU A 773 16.89 27.41 8.94
C LEU A 773 18.31 27.09 9.41
N ALA A 774 18.98 28.08 10.02
CA ALA A 774 20.37 27.94 10.45
C ALA A 774 20.49 26.92 11.60
N GLN A 775 19.58 26.96 12.58
CA GLN A 775 19.54 25.97 13.66
C GLN A 775 19.25 24.57 13.14
N CYS A 776 18.38 24.44 12.13
CA CYS A 776 18.07 23.14 11.54
C CYS A 776 19.31 22.50 10.89
N LEU A 777 20.07 23.26 10.10
CA LEU A 777 21.29 22.76 9.46
C LEU A 777 22.43 22.52 10.45
N ALA A 778 22.61 23.41 11.44
CA ALA A 778 23.61 23.25 12.48
C ALA A 778 23.38 21.98 13.31
N ALA A 779 22.12 21.60 13.57
CA ALA A 779 21.80 20.36 14.24
C ALA A 779 22.26 19.12 13.44
N VAL A 780 22.07 19.11 12.11
CA VAL A 780 22.51 18.00 11.24
C VAL A 780 24.03 17.84 11.31
N VAL A 781 24.77 18.94 11.23
CA VAL A 781 26.24 18.93 11.26
C VAL A 781 26.75 18.46 12.62
N LYS A 782 26.18 18.98 13.71
CA LYS A 782 26.56 18.61 15.08
C LYS A 782 26.35 17.13 15.39
N GLU A 783 25.28 16.52 14.85
CA GLU A 783 25.03 15.08 14.99
C GLU A 783 26.14 14.21 14.35
N GLN A 784 26.81 14.70 13.30
CA GLN A 784 27.84 13.95 12.55
C GLN A 784 29.28 14.32 12.95
N GLU A 785 29.46 15.35 13.77
CA GLU A 785 30.76 15.89 14.16
C GLU A 785 31.64 14.87 14.90
N VAL A 786 31.05 14.04 15.77
CA VAL A 786 31.77 13.00 16.52
C VAL A 786 32.37 11.98 15.57
N LEU A 787 31.58 11.48 14.61
CA LEU A 787 31.99 10.46 13.65
C LEU A 787 33.01 11.00 12.63
N ALA A 788 32.83 12.25 12.19
CA ALA A 788 33.78 12.94 11.33
C ALA A 788 35.13 13.14 12.05
N ARG A 789 35.11 13.54 13.34
CA ARG A 789 36.32 13.73 14.14
C ARG A 789 37.06 12.42 14.40
N GLU A 790 36.35 11.32 14.65
CA GLU A 790 36.95 9.99 14.79
C GLU A 790 37.69 9.54 13.51
N LYS A 791 37.18 9.94 12.34
CA LYS A 791 37.82 9.70 11.04
C LYS A 791 38.86 10.75 10.63
N GLY A 792 39.00 11.84 11.37
CA GLY A 792 39.86 12.97 11.01
C GLY A 792 39.37 13.77 9.79
N LEU A 793 38.06 13.77 9.51
CA LEU A 793 37.45 14.53 8.43
C LEU A 793 37.13 15.97 8.87
N VAL A 794 37.25 16.91 7.94
CA VAL A 794 36.80 18.30 8.14
C VAL A 794 35.32 18.41 7.75
N LEU A 795 34.45 18.78 8.69
CA LEU A 795 33.01 18.93 8.46
C LEU A 795 32.62 20.42 8.54
N GLU A 796 32.13 20.98 7.44
CA GLU A 796 31.86 22.42 7.30
C GLU A 796 30.41 22.72 6.96
N LEU A 797 29.94 23.89 7.42
CA LEU A 797 28.60 24.42 7.15
C LEU A 797 28.71 25.81 6.50
N GLU A 798 28.17 25.96 5.31
CA GLU A 798 28.23 27.19 4.51
C GLU A 798 26.83 27.72 4.18
N PHE A 799 26.69 29.05 4.20
CA PHE A 799 25.44 29.75 3.89
C PHE A 799 25.68 30.83 2.84
N ASP A 800 24.91 30.81 1.75
CA ASP A 800 24.97 31.89 0.76
C ASP A 800 24.32 33.19 1.27
N PRO A 801 24.82 34.37 0.82
CA PRO A 801 24.19 35.65 1.11
C PRO A 801 22.76 35.71 0.56
N GLY A 802 21.79 36.08 1.40
CA GLY A 802 20.39 36.27 0.98
C GLY A 802 19.43 35.14 1.34
N LEU A 803 19.90 34.11 2.05
CA LEU A 803 19.04 33.12 2.68
C LEU A 803 18.15 33.74 3.77
N PRO A 804 16.86 33.37 3.85
CA PRO A 804 15.98 33.77 4.94
C PRO A 804 16.35 33.03 6.24
N GLY A 805 16.32 33.74 7.37
CA GLY A 805 16.62 33.15 8.68
C GLY A 805 15.57 32.14 9.16
N SER A 806 14.30 32.40 8.87
CA SER A 806 13.20 31.47 9.18
C SER A 806 12.34 31.20 7.95
N VAL A 807 11.99 29.93 7.77
CA VAL A 807 11.15 29.46 6.68
C VAL A 807 10.00 28.63 7.20
N ARG A 808 8.93 28.57 6.44
CA ARG A 808 7.77 27.72 6.72
C ARG A 808 7.78 26.52 5.77
N GLY A 809 7.73 25.33 6.36
CA GLY A 809 7.79 24.03 5.69
C GLY A 809 7.98 22.89 6.70
N ASP A 810 8.35 21.70 6.23
CA ASP A 810 8.56 20.55 7.11
C ASP A 810 10.04 20.42 7.50
N GLY A 811 10.42 21.07 8.61
CA GLY A 811 11.79 21.05 9.11
C GLY A 811 12.27 19.66 9.54
N LEU A 812 11.36 18.78 9.98
CA LEU A 812 11.69 17.42 10.39
C LEU A 812 12.07 16.57 9.17
N ARG A 813 11.28 16.65 8.08
CA ARG A 813 11.59 15.93 6.83
C ARG A 813 12.83 16.49 6.14
N LEU A 814 13.02 17.82 6.18
CA LEU A 814 14.26 18.44 5.71
C LEU A 814 15.47 17.85 6.45
N ARG A 815 15.44 17.83 7.79
CA ARG A 815 16.51 17.27 8.61
C ARG A 815 16.75 15.79 8.29
N GLN A 816 15.68 15.01 8.09
CA GLN A 816 15.77 13.59 7.73
C GLN A 816 16.52 13.37 6.41
N ILE A 817 16.18 14.14 5.36
CA ILE A 817 16.88 14.06 4.07
C ILE A 817 18.35 14.43 4.24
N LEU A 818 18.64 15.57 4.88
CA LEU A 818 20.01 16.06 5.03
C LEU A 818 20.87 15.15 5.91
N ARG A 819 20.32 14.59 7.00
CA ARG A 819 21.02 13.61 7.84
C ARG A 819 21.44 12.39 7.02
N ASN A 820 20.57 11.89 6.14
CA ASN A 820 20.90 10.76 5.28
C ASN A 820 22.02 11.09 4.28
N LEU A 821 21.99 12.28 3.68
CA LEU A 821 23.01 12.71 2.73
C LEU A 821 24.36 12.96 3.42
N VAL A 822 24.38 13.68 4.56
CA VAL A 822 25.62 13.98 5.31
C VAL A 822 26.21 12.71 5.93
N ASN A 823 25.38 11.80 6.47
CA ASN A 823 25.86 10.52 6.99
C ASN A 823 26.51 9.68 5.87
N ASN A 824 25.90 9.62 4.68
CA ASN A 824 26.52 8.95 3.53
C ASN A 824 27.86 9.59 3.16
N ALA A 825 27.94 10.92 3.10
CA ALA A 825 29.20 11.62 2.82
C ALA A 825 30.31 11.30 3.83
N VAL A 826 30.01 11.36 5.14
CA VAL A 826 30.95 11.01 6.22
C VAL A 826 31.33 9.54 6.17
N LYS A 827 30.39 8.66 5.82
CA LYS A 827 30.61 7.21 5.72
C LYS A 827 31.56 6.85 4.58
N TYR A 828 31.37 7.42 3.40
CA TYR A 828 32.11 7.09 2.17
C TYR A 828 33.34 7.97 1.90
N THR A 829 33.64 8.89 2.81
CA THR A 829 34.90 9.65 2.82
C THR A 829 35.83 9.08 3.89
N GLU A 830 37.02 8.64 3.50
CA GLU A 830 38.05 8.18 4.45
C GLU A 830 38.95 9.32 4.91
N HIS A 831 39.34 10.20 3.97
CA HIS A 831 40.19 11.37 4.22
C HIS A 831 39.66 12.57 3.43
N GLY A 832 39.79 13.78 3.99
CA GLY A 832 39.38 15.02 3.35
C GLY A 832 38.24 15.73 4.08
N SER A 833 37.26 16.24 3.34
CA SER A 833 36.22 17.11 3.89
C SER A 833 34.81 16.76 3.40
N VAL A 834 33.84 17.14 4.22
CA VAL A 834 32.41 17.12 3.89
C VAL A 834 31.85 18.51 4.16
N THR A 835 31.22 19.14 3.17
CA THR A 835 30.65 20.48 3.29
C THR A 835 29.15 20.42 3.05
N LEU A 836 28.35 20.96 3.97
CA LEU A 836 26.93 21.24 3.78
C LEU A 836 26.75 22.71 3.41
N ARG A 837 26.33 22.99 2.17
CA ARG A 837 26.09 24.34 1.67
C ARG A 837 24.60 24.59 1.44
N ALA A 838 24.07 25.68 2.01
CA ALA A 838 22.73 26.17 1.72
C ALA A 838 22.78 27.39 0.79
N SER A 839 21.94 27.40 -0.24
CA SER A 839 21.89 28.44 -1.27
C SER A 839 20.45 28.79 -1.66
N LEU A 840 20.22 30.04 -2.06
CA LEU A 840 18.93 30.52 -2.56
C LEU A 840 18.93 30.44 -4.09
N LEU A 841 17.98 29.70 -4.67
CA LEU A 841 17.85 29.56 -6.12
C LEU A 841 16.89 30.57 -6.73
N ASP A 842 15.72 30.77 -6.11
CA ASP A 842 14.66 31.61 -6.66
C ASP A 842 13.81 32.25 -5.56
N ARG A 843 13.24 33.41 -5.88
CA ARG A 843 12.26 34.16 -5.07
C ARG A 843 11.06 34.46 -5.95
N SER A 844 9.93 33.83 -5.63
CA SER A 844 8.67 33.96 -6.36
C SER A 844 7.55 34.49 -5.46
N PRO A 845 6.61 35.30 -5.97
CA PRO A 845 5.44 35.73 -5.21
C PRO A 845 4.59 34.53 -4.77
N CYS A 846 4.11 34.51 -3.53
CA CYS A 846 3.25 33.43 -3.07
C CYS A 846 1.87 33.49 -3.79
N PRO A 847 1.34 32.38 -4.35
CA PRO A 847 0.06 32.37 -5.06
C PRO A 847 -1.15 32.80 -4.21
N THR A 848 -1.03 32.75 -2.88
CA THR A 848 -2.08 33.12 -1.92
C THR A 848 -2.02 34.59 -1.49
N GLY A 849 -1.07 35.37 -1.99
CA GLY A 849 -0.94 36.82 -1.72
C GLY A 849 -0.27 37.18 -0.38
N ASN A 850 0.04 36.21 0.48
CA ASN A 850 0.74 36.44 1.75
C ASN A 850 2.14 35.79 1.75
N GLY A 851 3.19 36.62 1.65
CA GLY A 851 4.58 36.21 1.78
C GLY A 851 5.33 35.96 0.46
N GLU A 852 6.59 35.55 0.59
CA GLU A 852 7.51 35.26 -0.51
C GLU A 852 7.81 33.77 -0.53
N ARG A 853 7.63 33.09 -1.66
CA ARG A 853 8.06 31.70 -1.84
C ARG A 853 9.53 31.70 -2.25
N VAL A 854 10.36 30.98 -1.52
CA VAL A 854 11.79 30.83 -1.78
C VAL A 854 12.11 29.39 -2.17
N THR A 855 12.87 29.21 -3.23
CA THR A 855 13.40 27.88 -3.57
C THR A 855 14.83 27.80 -3.04
N LEU A 856 15.07 26.84 -2.14
CA LEU A 856 16.37 26.65 -1.49
C LEU A 856 17.05 25.40 -2.03
N ARG A 857 18.37 25.47 -2.23
CA ARG A 857 19.23 24.35 -2.55
C ARG A 857 20.16 24.03 -1.38
N PHE A 858 20.18 22.77 -0.96
CA PHE A 858 21.08 22.25 0.06
C PHE A 858 22.01 21.22 -0.58
N ALA A 859 23.29 21.56 -0.74
CA ALA A 859 24.29 20.69 -1.34
C ALA A 859 25.20 20.07 -0.25
N VAL A 860 25.34 18.75 -0.27
CA VAL A 860 26.33 17.99 0.50
C VAL A 860 27.44 17.59 -0.44
N ILE A 861 28.63 18.12 -0.20
CA ILE A 861 29.82 17.95 -1.03
C ILE A 861 30.80 17.09 -0.24
N ASP A 862 31.22 15.96 -0.78
CA ASP A 862 32.21 15.07 -0.18
C ASP A 862 33.43 14.91 -1.10
N THR A 863 34.59 14.65 -0.50
CA THR A 863 35.84 14.31 -1.21
C THR A 863 36.12 12.81 -1.21
N GLY A 864 35.09 11.98 -1.08
CA GLY A 864 35.19 10.54 -0.92
C GLY A 864 35.46 9.77 -2.21
N VAL A 865 35.15 8.47 -2.20
CA VAL A 865 35.43 7.56 -3.32
C VAL A 865 34.65 7.86 -4.60
N GLY A 866 33.62 8.70 -4.54
CA GLY A 866 32.75 9.01 -5.67
C GLY A 866 31.94 7.81 -6.18
N ILE A 867 31.10 8.04 -7.17
CA ILE A 867 30.18 7.05 -7.76
C ILE A 867 30.47 6.94 -9.26
N PRO A 868 30.67 5.72 -9.80
CA PRO A 868 30.81 5.51 -11.24
C PRO A 868 29.58 5.96 -12.04
N THR A 869 29.80 6.55 -13.22
CA THR A 869 28.74 7.19 -14.03
C THR A 869 27.66 6.21 -14.49
N ASP A 870 28.01 4.94 -14.70
CA ASP A 870 27.13 3.83 -15.05
C ASP A 870 26.16 3.45 -13.93
N GLN A 871 26.49 3.79 -12.67
CA GLN A 871 25.69 3.42 -11.50
C GLN A 871 24.79 4.56 -11.01
N LEU A 872 25.05 5.81 -11.42
CA LEU A 872 24.25 6.99 -11.06
C LEU A 872 22.73 6.86 -11.29
N PRO A 873 22.23 6.22 -12.36
CA PRO A 873 20.78 6.08 -12.56
C PRO A 873 20.11 5.21 -11.49
N ALA A 874 20.82 4.19 -10.98
CA ALA A 874 20.26 3.15 -10.13
C ALA A 874 20.36 3.45 -8.62
N ILE A 875 21.20 4.41 -8.20
CA ILE A 875 21.45 4.69 -6.77
C ILE A 875 20.22 5.17 -5.98
N PHE A 876 19.21 5.70 -6.67
CA PHE A 876 17.96 6.15 -6.07
C PHE A 876 16.87 5.07 -6.08
N ASP A 877 17.14 3.91 -6.66
CA ASP A 877 16.20 2.78 -6.69
C ASP A 877 16.23 2.01 -5.37
N SER A 878 15.08 1.46 -4.99
CA SER A 878 14.92 0.79 -3.72
C SER A 878 15.77 -0.48 -3.66
N PHE A 879 16.50 -0.66 -2.56
CA PHE A 879 17.36 -1.83 -2.29
C PHE A 879 18.60 -1.94 -3.18
N THR A 880 18.94 -0.91 -3.95
CA THR A 880 20.17 -0.89 -4.75
C THR A 880 21.38 -0.55 -3.88
N GLN A 881 22.45 -1.33 -3.99
CA GLN A 881 23.75 -1.06 -3.37
C GLN A 881 24.83 -1.03 -4.47
N VAL A 882 25.77 -0.10 -4.35
CA VAL A 882 26.91 0.03 -5.27
C VAL A 882 28.02 -0.93 -4.81
N ASP A 883 28.25 -2.02 -5.56
CA ASP A 883 29.30 -3.00 -5.29
C ASP A 883 30.68 -2.42 -5.68
N GLY A 884 31.27 -1.66 -4.77
CA GLY A 884 32.60 -1.06 -4.91
C GLY A 884 33.54 -1.44 -3.78
N GLY A 885 34.17 -2.61 -3.85
CA GLY A 885 35.50 -2.92 -3.30
C GLY A 885 35.81 -2.82 -1.80
N LEU A 886 34.95 -2.24 -0.95
CA LEU A 886 35.18 -2.08 0.48
C LEU A 886 34.44 -3.17 1.28
N THR A 887 35.16 -3.79 2.23
CA THR A 887 34.73 -4.92 3.07
C THR A 887 33.26 -4.89 3.51
N LYS A 888 32.59 -6.07 3.44
CA LYS A 888 31.20 -6.39 3.86
C LYS A 888 30.69 -5.87 5.22
N ARG A 889 31.48 -5.12 5.98
CA ARG A 889 31.13 -4.56 7.30
C ARG A 889 30.30 -3.26 7.25
N GLN A 890 30.07 -2.65 6.08
CA GLN A 890 29.40 -1.34 5.98
C GLN A 890 28.24 -1.26 4.95
N ALA A 891 27.59 -2.36 4.59
CA ALA A 891 26.45 -2.31 3.66
C ALA A 891 25.17 -1.80 4.37
N GLY A 892 24.62 -0.66 3.92
CA GLY A 892 23.34 -0.12 4.40
C GLY A 892 22.15 -0.64 3.58
N THR A 893 20.90 -0.43 3.99
CA THR A 893 19.69 -1.05 3.38
C THR A 893 19.40 -0.74 1.91
N GLY A 894 20.09 0.22 1.29
CA GLY A 894 19.77 0.71 -0.05
C GLY A 894 18.44 1.48 -0.12
N LEU A 895 17.81 1.80 1.02
CA LEU A 895 16.54 2.55 1.07
C LEU A 895 16.73 4.05 1.27
N GLY A 896 17.85 4.49 1.83
CA GLY A 896 18.05 5.88 2.26
C GLY A 896 17.87 6.91 1.14
N LEU A 897 18.51 6.70 -0.02
CA LEU A 897 18.40 7.62 -1.17
C LEU A 897 17.02 7.54 -1.85
N ALA A 898 16.40 6.36 -1.90
CA ALA A 898 15.03 6.18 -2.39
C ALA A 898 14.02 6.94 -1.53
N ILE A 899 14.17 6.92 -0.20
CA ILE A 899 13.37 7.71 0.74
C ILE A 899 13.62 9.21 0.55
N CYS A 900 14.87 9.63 0.38
CA CYS A 900 15.21 11.04 0.13
C CYS A 900 14.52 11.58 -1.13
N ARG A 901 14.58 10.83 -2.25
CA ARG A 901 13.92 11.19 -3.51
C ARG A 901 12.40 11.35 -3.35
N ARG A 902 11.75 10.45 -2.61
CA ARG A 902 10.31 10.51 -2.39
C ARG A 902 9.89 11.62 -1.42
N LEU A 903 10.62 11.81 -0.31
CA LEU A 903 10.36 12.89 0.65
C LEU A 903 10.53 14.27 -0.01
N ALA A 904 11.59 14.46 -0.80
CA ALA A 904 11.77 15.68 -1.56
C ALA A 904 10.60 15.94 -2.51
N GLY A 905 10.15 14.92 -3.24
CA GLY A 905 8.97 15.02 -4.11
C GLY A 905 7.69 15.42 -3.36
N LEU A 906 7.47 14.91 -2.16
CA LEU A 906 6.33 15.30 -1.30
C LEU A 906 6.45 16.75 -0.80
N MET A 907 7.66 17.23 -0.53
CA MET A 907 7.92 18.62 -0.18
C MET A 907 7.86 19.57 -1.39
N GLY A 908 7.55 19.07 -2.60
CA GLY A 908 7.48 19.85 -3.83
C GLY A 908 8.84 20.13 -4.47
N GLY A 909 9.86 19.37 -4.09
CA GLY A 909 11.26 19.49 -4.52
C GLY A 909 11.82 18.24 -5.19
N GLY A 910 13.13 18.19 -5.35
CA GLY A 910 13.87 17.06 -5.94
C GLY A 910 15.25 16.87 -5.34
N VAL A 911 15.78 15.64 -5.39
CA VAL A 911 17.16 15.30 -5.02
C VAL A 911 17.93 14.95 -6.28
N PHE A 912 19.16 15.42 -6.36
CA PHE A 912 20.03 15.30 -7.50
C PHE A 912 21.45 14.91 -7.04
N VAL A 913 22.25 14.43 -7.98
CA VAL A 913 23.62 13.99 -7.75
C VAL A 913 24.51 14.35 -8.93
N ASP A 914 25.74 14.72 -8.63
CA ASP A 914 26.85 14.76 -9.56
C ASP A 914 28.04 14.10 -8.87
N SER A 915 28.70 13.16 -9.52
CA SER A 915 29.77 12.38 -8.89
C SER A 915 30.72 11.81 -9.93
N LEU A 916 32.00 11.75 -9.55
CA LEU A 916 33.07 11.18 -10.35
C LEU A 916 33.86 10.23 -9.46
N ALA A 917 34.01 8.98 -9.90
CA ALA A 917 34.81 7.99 -9.19
C ALA A 917 36.23 8.53 -8.87
N GLY A 918 36.62 8.43 -7.61
CA GLY A 918 37.89 8.91 -7.05
C GLY A 918 37.98 10.42 -6.78
N LYS A 919 36.91 11.19 -7.04
CA LYS A 919 36.90 12.66 -6.86
C LYS A 919 35.82 13.17 -5.89
N GLY A 920 35.05 12.26 -5.29
CA GLY A 920 33.94 12.58 -4.40
C GLY A 920 32.60 12.79 -5.10
N SER A 921 31.59 13.16 -4.32
CA SER A 921 30.21 13.37 -4.81
C SER A 921 29.62 14.67 -4.31
N VAL A 922 28.67 15.20 -5.09
CA VAL A 922 27.82 16.32 -4.72
C VAL A 922 26.38 15.85 -4.80
N PHE A 923 25.74 15.68 -3.65
CA PHE A 923 24.30 15.45 -3.56
C PHE A 923 23.62 16.74 -3.21
N TRP A 924 22.54 17.12 -3.91
CA TRP A 924 21.79 18.30 -3.51
C TRP A 924 20.28 18.10 -3.54
N LEU A 925 19.63 18.77 -2.60
CA LEU A 925 18.18 18.88 -2.48
C LEU A 925 17.76 20.27 -2.94
N GLU A 926 16.75 20.36 -3.81
CA GLU A 926 16.09 21.61 -4.18
C GLU A 926 14.64 21.56 -3.73
N CYS A 927 14.19 22.50 -2.90
CA CYS A 927 12.85 22.47 -2.34
C CYS A 927 12.28 23.88 -2.14
N PRO A 928 10.98 24.09 -2.43
CA PRO A 928 10.31 25.34 -2.13
C PRO A 928 9.95 25.46 -0.64
N PHE A 929 10.08 26.66 -0.10
CA PHE A 929 9.62 27.07 1.23
C PHE A 929 8.94 28.44 1.16
N GLU A 930 8.22 28.82 2.21
CA GLU A 930 7.71 30.18 2.36
C GLU A 930 8.60 30.95 3.33
N ALA A 931 9.13 32.10 2.91
CA ALA A 931 9.91 32.96 3.79
C ALA A 931 8.98 33.66 4.79
N ALA A 932 9.32 33.60 6.08
CA ALA A 932 8.59 34.37 7.09
C ALA A 932 8.92 35.86 6.95
N ALA A 933 7.90 36.72 6.84
CA ALA A 933 8.10 38.17 6.72
C ALA A 933 8.78 38.75 7.99
N GLY A 934 9.87 39.50 7.81
CA GLY A 934 10.34 40.46 8.82
C GLY A 934 11.69 40.23 9.50
N HIS A 935 12.56 39.32 9.03
CA HIS A 935 13.90 39.16 9.63
C HIS A 935 14.99 39.28 8.55
N GLY A 936 15.81 40.33 8.67
CA GLY A 936 16.90 40.65 7.75
C GLY A 936 17.84 39.46 7.51
N GLY A 937 18.48 39.45 6.33
CA GLY A 937 19.32 38.34 5.87
C GLY A 937 20.37 37.90 6.87
N LEU A 938 20.88 36.68 6.68
CA LEU A 938 21.97 36.04 7.43
C LEU A 938 23.30 36.82 7.30
N ALA A 939 23.34 38.08 7.72
CA ALA A 939 24.56 38.85 7.88
C ALA A 939 25.08 38.63 9.30
N ARG A 940 26.17 37.86 9.41
CA ARG A 940 27.02 37.65 10.61
C ARG A 940 26.27 37.72 11.95
N ARG A 941 25.59 36.63 12.30
CA ARG A 941 25.42 36.28 13.71
C ARG A 941 26.57 35.35 14.07
N ASP A 942 27.47 35.80 14.95
CA ASP A 942 28.31 34.87 15.69
C ASP A 942 27.37 33.86 16.35
N PHE A 943 27.58 32.57 16.08
CA PHE A 943 26.90 31.49 16.79
C PHE A 943 27.46 31.41 18.22
N GLY A 944 27.20 32.44 19.02
CA GLY A 944 27.38 32.44 20.45
C GLY A 944 26.37 31.49 21.09
N LEU A 945 26.87 30.58 21.92
CA LEU A 945 26.10 29.66 22.75
C LEU A 945 24.95 30.42 23.46
N PRO A 946 23.71 29.89 23.49
CA PRO A 946 22.65 30.47 24.30
C PRO A 946 23.08 30.52 25.77
N ALA A 947 22.95 31.70 26.38
CA ALA A 947 23.21 31.93 27.80
C ALA A 947 22.42 30.93 28.68
N HIS A 948 23.10 30.45 29.73
CA HIS A 948 22.59 29.60 30.79
C HIS A 948 21.15 29.95 31.18
N ARG A 949 20.22 29.01 30.95
CA ARG A 949 18.98 28.94 31.74
C ARG A 949 19.30 28.18 33.02
N GLU A 950 18.82 28.71 34.14
CA GLU A 950 18.96 28.15 35.49
C GLU A 950 18.59 26.64 35.54
N PRO A 951 19.19 25.86 36.45
CA PRO A 951 18.89 24.44 36.60
C PRO A 951 17.40 24.22 36.94
N PRO A 952 16.75 23.17 36.39
CA PRO A 952 15.35 22.90 36.69
C PRO A 952 15.21 22.49 38.16
N GLN A 953 14.19 23.04 38.84
CA GLN A 953 13.83 22.65 40.20
C GLN A 953 13.38 21.18 40.26
N ARG A 954 13.62 20.51 41.40
CA ARG A 954 13.18 19.13 41.64
C ARG A 954 11.65 19.05 41.67
N LEU A 955 11.05 18.49 40.61
CA LEU A 955 9.62 18.17 40.56
C LEU A 955 9.29 16.80 41.17
N ARG A 956 8.11 16.68 41.80
CA ARG A 956 7.45 15.43 42.17
C ARG A 956 6.53 14.99 41.03
N VAL A 957 6.89 13.90 40.36
CA VAL A 957 6.23 13.38 39.16
C VAL A 957 5.48 12.10 39.49
N LEU A 958 4.16 12.05 39.27
CA LEU A 958 3.41 10.80 39.30
C LEU A 958 3.44 10.16 37.92
N LEU A 959 4.15 9.04 37.77
CA LEU A 959 4.22 8.24 36.55
C LEU A 959 3.24 7.06 36.63
N VAL A 960 2.24 7.06 35.75
CA VAL A 960 1.18 6.05 35.66
C VAL A 960 1.36 5.24 34.38
N GLU A 961 1.76 3.97 34.52
CA GLU A 961 2.08 3.07 33.41
C GLU A 961 1.86 1.61 33.85
N ASP A 962 1.21 0.78 33.03
CA ASP A 962 0.85 -0.60 33.38
C ASP A 962 1.99 -1.61 33.14
N ASN A 963 2.89 -1.31 32.21
CA ASN A 963 4.05 -2.14 31.92
C ASN A 963 5.20 -1.87 32.90
N ARG A 964 5.55 -2.89 33.71
CA ARG A 964 6.61 -2.82 34.71
C ARG A 964 7.97 -2.40 34.14
N VAL A 965 8.31 -2.81 32.92
CA VAL A 965 9.59 -2.48 32.27
C VAL A 965 9.64 -0.99 31.92
N ASN A 966 8.56 -0.46 31.36
CA ASN A 966 8.44 0.96 31.03
C ASN A 966 8.46 1.84 32.29
N ARG A 967 7.79 1.40 33.37
CA ARG A 967 7.82 2.07 34.68
C ARG A 967 9.24 2.25 35.19
N VAL A 968 10.00 1.16 35.27
CA VAL A 968 11.38 1.16 35.79
C VAL A 968 12.30 2.00 34.90
N PHE A 969 12.17 1.88 33.58
CA PHE A 969 12.97 2.69 32.66
C PHE A 969 12.68 4.19 32.77
N ALA A 970 11.41 4.58 32.77
CA ALA A 970 11.01 5.98 32.86
C ALA A 970 11.28 6.59 34.25
N SER A 971 11.15 5.81 35.33
CA SER A 971 11.54 6.25 36.68
C SER A 971 13.04 6.51 36.76
N ASP A 972 13.87 5.54 36.35
CA ASP A 972 15.32 5.69 36.36
C ASP A 972 15.76 6.92 35.55
N LEU A 973 15.10 7.15 34.42
CA LEU A 973 15.38 8.28 33.54
C LEU A 973 15.10 9.63 34.20
N LEU A 974 13.93 9.78 34.84
CA LEU A 974 13.51 10.99 35.54
C LEU A 974 14.26 11.21 36.86
N GLU A 975 14.48 10.15 37.64
CA GLU A 975 15.26 10.18 38.89
C GLU A 975 16.73 10.53 38.63
N SER A 976 17.33 10.08 37.53
CA SER A 976 18.71 10.44 37.13
C SER A 976 18.92 11.95 36.85
N ARG A 977 17.82 12.72 36.79
CA ARG A 977 17.78 14.18 36.64
C ARG A 977 17.34 14.90 37.91
N GLY A 978 17.18 14.20 39.02
CA GLY A 978 16.93 14.75 40.35
C GLY A 978 15.44 14.92 40.70
N HIS A 979 14.53 14.36 39.89
CA HIS A 979 13.10 14.36 40.18
C HIS A 979 12.73 13.26 41.17
N GLU A 980 11.69 13.50 41.97
CA GLU A 980 11.05 12.46 42.75
C GLU A 980 9.97 11.82 41.88
N VAL A 981 10.06 10.52 41.62
CA VAL A 981 9.09 9.80 40.79
C VAL A 981 8.28 8.86 41.63
N ILE A 982 6.96 8.98 41.53
CA ILE A 982 6.00 8.09 42.17
C ILE A 982 5.39 7.21 41.09
N LEU A 983 5.28 5.91 41.36
CA LEU A 983 4.78 4.93 40.40
C LEU A 983 3.34 4.53 40.71
N ALA A 984 2.49 4.51 39.69
CA ALA A 984 1.16 3.91 39.73
C ALA A 984 0.96 2.98 38.52
N GLU A 985 0.23 1.88 38.72
CA GLU A 985 0.09 0.83 37.70
C GLU A 985 -1.16 0.98 36.83
N ASN A 986 -2.10 1.86 37.21
CA ASN A 986 -3.33 2.16 36.46
C ASN A 986 -3.96 3.47 36.93
N GLY A 987 -4.99 3.94 36.21
CA GLY A 987 -5.68 5.19 36.53
C GLY A 987 -6.35 5.24 37.90
N ARG A 988 -6.82 4.09 38.44
CA ARG A 988 -7.46 4.04 39.76
C ARG A 988 -6.42 4.21 40.88
N ALA A 989 -5.29 3.50 40.80
CA ALA A 989 -4.18 3.66 41.74
C ALA A 989 -3.62 5.09 41.72
N ALA A 990 -3.61 5.74 40.54
CA ALA A 990 -3.22 7.14 40.42
C ALA A 990 -4.20 8.07 41.16
N LEU A 991 -5.52 7.89 40.99
CA LEU A 991 -6.51 8.67 41.73
C LEU A 991 -6.41 8.45 43.24
N GLU A 992 -6.29 7.20 43.71
CA GLU A 992 -6.14 6.87 45.12
C GLU A 992 -4.91 7.56 45.75
N TYR A 993 -3.80 7.64 45.00
CA TYR A 993 -2.59 8.35 45.45
C TYR A 993 -2.81 9.87 45.53
N LEU A 994 -3.48 10.45 44.52
CA LEU A 994 -3.73 11.89 44.41
C LEU A 994 -4.70 12.44 45.46
N VAL A 995 -5.55 11.59 46.05
CA VAL A 995 -6.41 11.99 47.19
C VAL A 995 -5.60 12.39 48.41
N ALA A 996 -4.50 11.68 48.68
CA ALA A 996 -3.72 11.86 49.90
C ALA A 996 -2.44 12.67 49.70
N ASN A 997 -1.99 12.88 48.45
CA ASN A 997 -0.67 13.42 48.16
C ASN A 997 -0.70 14.45 47.02
N ALA A 998 0.02 15.56 47.19
CA ALA A 998 0.23 16.55 46.14
C ALA A 998 1.45 16.20 45.28
N VAL A 999 1.30 16.34 43.96
CA VAL A 999 2.37 16.17 42.96
C VAL A 999 2.38 17.38 42.02
N ASP A 1000 3.51 17.64 41.36
CA ASP A 1000 3.67 18.80 40.48
C ASP A 1000 3.15 18.53 39.06
N VAL A 1001 3.28 17.28 38.60
CA VAL A 1001 2.84 16.84 37.28
C VAL A 1001 2.53 15.34 37.27
N VAL A 1002 1.52 14.95 36.50
CA VAL A 1002 1.17 13.55 36.25
C VAL A 1002 1.56 13.18 34.82
N LEU A 1003 2.37 12.14 34.66
CA LEU A 1003 2.60 11.45 33.40
C LEU A 1003 1.67 10.24 33.34
N MET A 1004 0.69 10.28 32.44
CA MET A 1004 -0.41 9.32 32.43
C MET A 1004 -0.43 8.54 31.12
N ASP A 1005 -0.19 7.24 31.18
CA ASP A 1005 -0.44 6.37 30.05
C ASP A 1005 -1.93 6.34 29.68
N ILE A 1006 -2.22 6.31 28.37
CA ILE A 1006 -3.58 6.46 27.85
C ILE A 1006 -4.31 5.11 27.88
N GLN A 1007 -3.62 4.02 27.54
CA GLN A 1007 -4.21 2.69 27.45
C GLN A 1007 -3.72 1.81 28.60
N MET A 1008 -4.54 1.65 29.63
CA MET A 1008 -4.23 0.83 30.80
C MET A 1008 -5.45 0.02 31.26
N PRO A 1009 -5.26 -1.18 31.84
CA PRO A 1009 -6.34 -1.98 32.41
C PRO A 1009 -6.94 -1.32 33.68
N VAL A 1010 -8.12 -1.79 34.10
CA VAL A 1010 -8.89 -1.32 35.28
C VAL A 1010 -9.50 0.08 35.11
N MET A 1011 -8.67 1.08 34.85
CA MET A 1011 -9.09 2.45 34.53
C MET A 1011 -8.09 3.08 33.57
N ASP A 1012 -8.58 3.45 32.39
CA ASP A 1012 -7.76 4.06 31.34
C ASP A 1012 -7.39 5.52 31.67
N GLY A 1013 -6.37 6.05 30.99
CA GLY A 1013 -5.86 7.40 31.25
C GLY A 1013 -6.86 8.51 30.92
N LEU A 1014 -7.80 8.25 29.99
CA LEU A 1014 -8.87 9.19 29.64
C LEU A 1014 -9.89 9.33 30.76
N ALA A 1015 -10.34 8.21 31.32
CA ALA A 1015 -11.27 8.16 32.44
C ALA A 1015 -10.64 8.76 33.71
N ALA A 1016 -9.37 8.44 33.99
CA ALA A 1016 -8.63 9.03 35.11
C ALA A 1016 -8.48 10.55 34.96
N THR A 1017 -8.11 11.03 33.76
CA THR A 1017 -7.97 12.48 33.50
C THR A 1017 -9.30 13.22 33.63
N ARG A 1018 -10.41 12.64 33.13
CA ARG A 1018 -11.74 13.23 33.32
C ARG A 1018 -12.14 13.30 34.79
N ALA A 1019 -11.81 12.29 35.59
CA ALA A 1019 -12.07 12.29 37.02
C ALA A 1019 -11.27 13.39 37.75
N ILE A 1020 -9.99 13.58 37.40
CA ILE A 1020 -9.16 14.70 37.90
C ILE A 1020 -9.80 16.04 37.54
N ARG A 1021 -10.22 16.22 36.28
CA ARG A 1021 -10.85 17.47 35.81
C ARG A 1021 -12.22 17.75 36.41
N ALA A 1022 -12.96 16.71 36.80
CA ALA A 1022 -14.23 16.85 37.49
C ALA A 1022 -14.08 17.21 38.97
N GLY A 1023 -12.85 17.33 39.50
CA GLY A 1023 -12.61 17.56 40.92
C GLY A 1023 -13.05 16.40 41.80
N HIS A 1024 -13.02 15.18 41.26
CA HIS A 1024 -13.44 13.99 42.01
C HIS A 1024 -12.50 13.75 43.19
N LEU A 1025 -13.07 13.48 44.38
CA LEU A 1025 -12.31 13.19 45.61
C LEU A 1025 -11.40 14.36 46.08
N ASP A 1026 -11.84 15.61 45.88
CA ASP A 1026 -11.11 16.84 46.24
C ASP A 1026 -9.74 17.01 45.55
N ILE A 1027 -9.51 16.28 44.45
CA ILE A 1027 -8.30 16.42 43.63
C ILE A 1027 -8.37 17.74 42.84
N ASP A 1028 -7.28 18.52 42.86
CA ASP A 1028 -7.17 19.79 42.14
C ASP A 1028 -7.42 19.61 40.61
N PRO A 1029 -8.51 20.16 40.05
CA PRO A 1029 -8.76 20.13 38.60
C PRO A 1029 -7.68 20.86 37.80
N GLY A 1030 -6.91 21.72 38.47
CA GLY A 1030 -5.76 22.47 37.98
C GLY A 1030 -4.45 21.68 37.87
N LEU A 1031 -4.40 20.42 38.32
CA LEU A 1031 -3.19 19.59 38.28
C LEU A 1031 -2.71 19.33 36.84
N PRO A 1032 -1.44 19.60 36.49
CA PRO A 1032 -0.90 19.27 35.16
C PRO A 1032 -0.95 17.77 34.86
N VAL A 1033 -1.61 17.37 33.78
CA VAL A 1033 -1.68 15.97 33.32
C VAL A 1033 -1.21 15.87 31.88
N ILE A 1034 -0.08 15.19 31.67
CA ILE A 1034 0.55 14.96 30.37
C ILE A 1034 0.32 13.50 29.97
N GLY A 1035 -0.30 13.28 28.81
CA GLY A 1035 -0.56 11.93 28.30
C GLY A 1035 0.69 11.27 27.72
N LEU A 1036 0.87 9.97 27.95
CA LEU A 1036 1.88 9.16 27.27
C LEU A 1036 1.18 8.35 26.18
N SER A 1037 1.56 8.57 24.91
CA SER A 1037 0.93 7.91 23.76
C SER A 1037 1.93 7.06 22.97
N ALA A 1038 1.49 5.91 22.47
CA ALA A 1038 2.23 5.08 21.50
C ALA A 1038 2.05 5.56 20.05
N TYR A 1039 1.05 6.41 19.77
CA TYR A 1039 0.69 6.90 18.43
C TYR A 1039 0.72 8.43 18.35
N ALA A 1040 1.16 8.93 17.20
CA ALA A 1040 1.24 10.37 16.87
C ALA A 1040 0.39 10.67 15.64
N MET A 1041 -0.92 10.46 15.71
CA MET A 1041 -1.87 10.89 14.68
C MET A 1041 -2.69 12.11 15.15
N ASP A 1042 -2.93 13.07 14.26
CA ASP A 1042 -3.56 14.36 14.59
C ASP A 1042 -5.03 14.21 15.05
N GLN A 1043 -5.75 13.16 14.64
CA GLN A 1043 -7.12 12.87 15.11
C GLN A 1043 -7.19 12.38 16.58
N GLU A 1044 -6.13 11.74 17.07
CA GLU A 1044 -6.07 11.29 18.48
C GLU A 1044 -5.73 12.45 19.42
N ARG A 1045 -4.96 13.43 18.92
CA ARG A 1045 -4.60 14.65 19.66
C ARG A 1045 -5.83 15.47 20.07
N GLU A 1046 -6.78 15.68 19.16
CA GLU A 1046 -8.02 16.40 19.48
C GLU A 1046 -8.84 15.66 20.55
N ARG A 1047 -8.91 14.33 20.46
CA ARG A 1047 -9.61 13.48 21.43
C ARG A 1047 -8.96 13.50 22.82
N PHE A 1048 -7.63 13.54 22.91
CA PHE A 1048 -6.91 13.62 24.17
C PHE A 1048 -7.03 15.00 24.82
N LEU A 1049 -6.89 16.07 24.05
CA LEU A 1049 -7.10 17.43 24.56
C LEU A 1049 -8.56 17.63 25.02
N ALA A 1050 -9.55 17.11 24.27
CA ALA A 1050 -10.95 17.14 24.67
C ALA A 1050 -11.26 16.36 25.96
N ALA A 1051 -10.44 15.36 26.31
CA ALA A 1051 -10.57 14.61 27.56
C ALA A 1051 -9.93 15.33 28.76
N GLY A 1052 -9.21 16.43 28.54
CA GLY A 1052 -8.65 17.28 29.57
C GLY A 1052 -7.14 17.15 29.81
N PHE A 1053 -6.41 16.44 28.93
CA PHE A 1053 -4.95 16.42 28.95
C PHE A 1053 -4.37 17.81 28.62
N ASP A 1054 -3.28 18.19 29.28
CA ASP A 1054 -2.59 19.47 29.04
C ASP A 1054 -1.66 19.41 27.83
N ASP A 1055 -1.06 18.25 27.61
CA ASP A 1055 -0.19 17.94 26.48
C ASP A 1055 0.05 16.43 26.41
N TYR A 1056 0.87 15.97 25.48
CA TYR A 1056 1.29 14.57 25.41
C TYR A 1056 2.76 14.39 25.03
N ILE A 1057 3.32 13.25 25.38
CA ILE A 1057 4.66 12.80 25.03
C ILE A 1057 4.53 11.44 24.34
N THR A 1058 5.22 11.27 23.21
CA THR A 1058 5.29 9.99 22.51
C THR A 1058 6.24 9.04 23.23
N LYS A 1059 5.85 7.78 23.38
CA LYS A 1059 6.74 6.73 23.91
C LYS A 1059 7.72 6.23 22.81
N PRO A 1060 8.99 5.92 23.13
CA PRO A 1060 9.63 6.01 24.45
C PRO A 1060 9.87 7.47 24.87
N ILE A 1061 9.82 7.73 26.18
CA ILE A 1061 9.94 9.08 26.75
C ILE A 1061 11.34 9.63 26.45
N ASP A 1062 11.40 10.64 25.59
CA ASP A 1062 12.59 11.46 25.42
C ASP A 1062 12.65 12.55 26.50
N VAL A 1063 13.80 12.65 27.19
CA VAL A 1063 13.98 13.52 28.36
C VAL A 1063 13.92 15.00 27.99
N GLU A 1064 14.51 15.37 26.85
CA GLU A 1064 14.50 16.75 26.40
C GLU A 1064 13.10 17.19 25.99
N THR A 1065 12.37 16.31 25.30
CA THR A 1065 10.95 16.47 24.97
C THR A 1065 10.09 16.57 26.22
N PHE A 1066 10.32 15.73 27.24
CA PHE A 1066 9.63 15.81 28.54
C PHE A 1066 9.81 17.20 29.17
N PHE A 1067 11.03 17.71 29.28
CA PHE A 1067 11.27 19.04 29.86
C PHE A 1067 10.65 20.16 29.04
N ALA A 1068 10.73 20.08 27.71
CA ALA A 1068 10.11 21.08 26.84
C ALA A 1068 8.58 21.12 27.01
N VAL A 1069 7.93 19.96 27.13
CA VAL A 1069 6.48 19.84 27.34
C VAL A 1069 6.10 20.29 28.76
N VAL A 1070 6.79 19.82 29.79
CA VAL A 1070 6.51 20.19 31.19
C VAL A 1070 6.71 21.69 31.41
N ALA A 1071 7.80 22.28 30.92
CA ALA A 1071 8.03 23.72 31.05
C ALA A 1071 6.93 24.53 30.36
N ARG A 1072 6.47 24.08 29.18
CA ARG A 1072 5.36 24.71 28.45
C ARG A 1072 4.04 24.61 29.22
N VAL A 1073 3.73 23.46 29.81
CA VAL A 1073 2.48 23.22 30.55
C VAL A 1073 2.46 24.02 31.86
N LEU A 1074 3.56 24.01 32.62
CA LEU A 1074 3.68 24.75 33.88
C LEU A 1074 3.63 26.27 33.64
N ALA A 1075 4.32 26.77 32.61
CA ALA A 1075 4.29 28.20 32.25
C ALA A 1075 2.87 28.68 31.85
N ARG A 1076 2.10 27.86 31.13
CA ARG A 1076 0.72 28.20 30.73
C ARG A 1076 -0.27 28.29 31.89
N ARG A 1077 -0.03 27.56 32.99
CA ARG A 1077 -0.93 27.52 34.15
C ARG A 1077 -0.55 28.47 35.28
N GLY A 1078 0.41 29.38 35.06
CA GLY A 1078 0.80 30.40 36.04
C GLY A 1078 1.44 29.85 37.32
N ARG A 1079 1.71 28.54 37.39
CA ARG A 1079 2.53 27.91 38.43
C ARG A 1079 3.99 28.06 38.02
N ALA A 1080 4.56 29.23 38.25
CA ALA A 1080 5.99 29.31 38.52
C ALA A 1080 6.23 28.49 39.80
N PRO A 1081 7.25 27.63 39.85
CA PRO A 1081 7.43 26.77 40.99
C PRO A 1081 7.78 27.64 42.22
N VAL A 1082 7.14 27.30 43.34
CA VAL A 1082 7.10 28.11 44.55
C VAL A 1082 8.49 28.14 45.18
N GLY A 1083 9.16 29.28 45.08
CA GLY A 1083 10.49 29.48 45.66
C GLY A 1083 11.12 30.82 45.29
N ALA A 1084 10.37 31.92 45.40
CA ALA A 1084 10.89 33.28 45.26
C ALA A 1084 10.55 34.09 46.52
N LEU A 1085 11.40 33.97 47.54
CA LEU A 1085 11.64 34.97 48.57
C LEU A 1085 12.98 34.64 49.23
N GLU A 1086 14.01 35.36 48.75
CA GLU A 1086 15.21 35.85 49.44
C GLU A 1086 16.41 35.87 48.48
N ALA A 1087 16.38 36.88 47.59
CA ALA A 1087 17.59 37.37 46.93
C ALA A 1087 18.36 38.24 47.94
N GLY A 1088 19.53 37.79 48.36
CA GLY A 1088 20.35 38.58 49.27
C GLY A 1088 21.63 37.93 49.79
N ARG A 1089 22.39 37.22 48.96
CA ARG A 1089 23.85 37.02 49.16
C ARG A 1089 24.49 36.48 47.88
N GLN A 1090 25.32 37.31 47.25
CA GLN A 1090 26.28 36.86 46.25
C GLN A 1090 27.25 35.90 46.95
N THR A 1091 27.23 34.62 46.58
CA THR A 1091 28.32 33.70 46.92
C THR A 1091 29.45 33.91 45.92
N PRO A 1092 30.71 34.03 46.37
CA PRO A 1092 31.86 34.16 45.48
C PRO A 1092 32.02 32.90 44.60
N PRO A 1093 32.70 33.01 43.44
CA PRO A 1093 32.93 31.87 42.56
C PRO A 1093 33.62 30.75 43.32
N SER A 1094 33.00 29.56 43.33
CA SER A 1094 33.58 28.37 43.94
C SER A 1094 34.95 28.07 43.30
N PRO A 1095 36.01 27.81 44.10
CA PRO A 1095 37.35 27.50 43.58
C PRO A 1095 37.42 26.29 42.65
N ILE A 1096 36.38 25.45 42.70
CA ILE A 1096 36.19 24.24 41.92
C ILE A 1096 34.82 24.25 41.25
N ASP A 1097 34.80 23.86 39.98
CA ASP A 1097 33.57 23.64 39.23
C ASP A 1097 32.90 22.32 39.65
N THR A 1098 32.13 22.40 40.74
CA THR A 1098 31.37 21.27 41.29
C THR A 1098 30.34 20.73 40.31
N GLN A 1099 29.86 21.55 39.37
CA GLN A 1099 28.88 21.15 38.36
C GLN A 1099 29.54 20.34 37.23
N ALA A 1100 30.74 20.73 36.80
CA ALA A 1100 31.56 19.93 35.90
C ALA A 1100 31.97 18.62 36.55
N LEU A 1101 32.34 18.61 37.83
CA LEU A 1101 32.62 17.38 38.58
C LEU A 1101 31.42 16.44 38.69
N ALA A 1102 30.25 16.96 39.03
CA ALA A 1102 29.01 16.17 39.08
C ALA A 1102 28.66 15.57 37.71
N THR A 1103 28.97 16.29 36.62
CA THR A 1103 28.75 15.84 35.24
C THR A 1103 29.78 14.81 34.80
N GLN A 1104 31.06 15.05 35.08
CA GLN A 1104 32.19 14.20 34.70
C GLN A 1104 32.20 12.86 35.43
N TYR A 1105 31.76 12.84 36.70
CA TYR A 1105 31.73 11.63 37.55
C TYR A 1105 30.31 11.09 37.79
N ARG A 1106 29.35 11.42 36.90
CA ARG A 1106 27.94 11.02 37.00
C ARG A 1106 27.78 9.49 37.18
N GLY A 1107 27.11 9.09 38.26
CA GLY A 1107 26.91 7.68 38.62
C GLY A 1107 28.14 6.97 39.23
N LYS A 1108 29.24 7.69 39.51
CA LYS A 1108 30.51 7.15 40.04
C LYS A 1108 30.95 7.86 41.33
N ALA A 1109 30.01 8.15 42.23
CA ALA A 1109 30.29 8.88 43.49
C ALA A 1109 31.44 8.26 44.30
N GLY A 1110 31.48 6.94 44.45
CA GLY A 1110 32.56 6.25 45.17
C GLY A 1110 33.95 6.33 44.51
N LEU A 1111 34.03 6.59 43.20
CA LEU A 1111 35.29 6.88 42.52
C LEU A 1111 35.69 8.34 42.75
N LEU A 1112 34.75 9.27 42.63
CA LEU A 1112 34.96 10.69 42.91
C LEU A 1112 35.46 10.92 44.35
N THR A 1113 34.87 10.25 45.34
CA THR A 1113 35.33 10.35 46.74
C THR A 1113 36.74 9.81 46.92
N ARG A 1114 37.11 8.72 46.24
CA ARG A 1114 38.44 8.10 46.37
C ARG A 1114 39.53 8.94 45.71
N VAL A 1115 39.33 9.31 44.46
CA VAL A 1115 40.31 10.12 43.70
C VAL A 1115 40.33 11.56 44.21
N GLY A 1116 39.19 12.08 44.66
CA GLY A 1116 39.12 13.40 45.29
C GLY A 1116 39.85 13.47 46.64
N ARG A 1117 39.75 12.43 47.48
CA ARG A 1117 40.55 12.37 48.72
C ARG A 1117 42.05 12.29 48.44
N GLU A 1118 42.44 11.55 47.40
CA GLU A 1118 43.83 11.50 46.94
C GLU A 1118 44.33 12.88 46.46
N PHE A 1119 43.50 13.63 45.75
CA PHE A 1119 43.81 15.01 45.36
C PHE A 1119 43.97 15.94 46.58
N VAL A 1120 43.06 15.86 47.56
CA VAL A 1120 43.11 16.66 48.79
C VAL A 1120 44.39 16.37 49.59
N ALA A 1121 44.85 15.12 49.60
CA ALA A 1121 46.07 14.72 50.29
C ALA A 1121 47.36 15.09 49.54
N SER A 1122 47.39 14.93 48.21
CA SER A 1122 48.62 15.06 47.41
C SER A 1122 48.99 16.51 47.07
N VAL A 1123 48.03 17.42 46.90
CA VAL A 1123 48.32 18.82 46.50
C VAL A 1123 49.17 19.59 47.53
N PRO A 1124 48.93 19.48 48.86
CA PRO A 1124 49.82 20.09 49.86
C PRO A 1124 51.27 19.59 49.79
N GLU A 1125 51.50 18.29 49.59
CA GLU A 1125 52.85 17.71 49.48
C GLU A 1125 53.58 18.23 48.23
N GLN A 1126 52.85 18.40 47.13
CA GLN A 1126 53.39 18.98 45.89
C GLN A 1126 53.71 20.47 46.06
N LEU A 1127 52.92 21.23 46.81
CA LEU A 1127 53.23 22.63 47.13
C LEU A 1127 54.50 22.77 47.98
N GLU A 1128 54.68 21.90 48.97
CA GLU A 1128 55.90 21.90 49.79
C GLU A 1128 57.13 21.53 48.96
N SER A 1129 57.01 20.51 48.11
CA SER A 1129 58.06 20.12 47.15
C SER A 1129 58.40 21.24 46.16
N LEU A 1130 57.41 22.01 45.69
CA LEU A 1130 57.63 23.16 44.83
C LEU A 1130 58.41 24.26 45.56
N ARG A 1131 58.06 24.55 46.82
CA ARG A 1131 58.74 25.57 47.63
C ARG A 1131 60.19 25.20 47.92
N GLU A 1132 60.45 23.94 48.31
CA GLU A 1132 61.81 23.45 48.54
C GLU A 1132 62.65 23.50 47.25
N ALA A 1133 62.07 23.09 46.11
CA ALA A 1133 62.76 23.16 44.82
C ALA A 1133 63.06 24.60 44.40
N MET A 1134 62.16 25.54 44.69
CA MET A 1134 62.38 26.97 44.45
C MET A 1134 63.50 27.54 45.33
N ASP A 1135 63.51 27.21 46.63
CA ASP A 1135 64.55 27.66 47.57
C ASP A 1135 65.93 27.08 47.21
N GLN A 1136 65.98 25.88 46.64
CA GLN A 1136 67.20 25.22 46.18
C GLN A 1136 67.60 25.61 44.74
N GLY A 1137 66.73 26.33 44.01
CA GLY A 1137 66.95 26.72 42.62
C GLY A 1137 66.85 25.56 41.61
N ASP A 1138 66.21 24.45 41.97
CA ASP A 1138 66.04 23.28 41.08
C ASP A 1138 64.82 23.47 40.16
N LEU A 1139 65.07 24.13 39.04
CA LEU A 1139 64.03 24.46 38.05
C LEU A 1139 63.44 23.23 37.34
N ALA A 1140 64.20 22.14 37.23
CA ALA A 1140 63.70 20.90 36.63
C ALA A 1140 62.67 20.20 37.54
N VAL A 1141 62.86 20.29 38.86
CA VAL A 1141 61.85 19.84 39.82
C VAL A 1141 60.66 20.79 39.85
N CYS A 1142 60.88 22.11 39.79
CA CYS A 1142 59.79 23.09 39.73
C CYS A 1142 58.88 22.88 38.51
N GLU A 1143 59.45 22.65 37.32
CA GLU A 1143 58.71 22.38 36.09
C GLU A 1143 57.85 21.12 36.23
N ARG A 1144 58.43 20.04 36.75
CA ARG A 1144 57.74 18.76 36.94
C ARG A 1144 56.58 18.87 37.92
N VAL A 1145 56.79 19.53 39.05
CA VAL A 1145 55.76 19.71 40.08
C VAL A 1145 54.64 20.61 39.56
N ALA A 1146 54.96 21.69 38.84
CA ALA A 1146 53.96 22.55 38.20
C ALA A 1146 53.14 21.80 37.13
N HIS A 1147 53.77 20.94 36.34
CA HIS A 1147 53.09 20.05 35.38
C HIS A 1147 52.09 19.12 36.09
N THR A 1148 52.50 18.50 37.20
CA THR A 1148 51.63 17.62 38.00
C THR A 1148 50.45 18.39 38.61
N LEU A 1149 50.68 19.57 39.17
CA LEU A 1149 49.62 20.43 39.72
C LEU A 1149 48.61 20.86 38.65
N LYS A 1150 49.08 21.18 37.44
CA LYS A 1150 48.21 21.50 36.29
C LYS A 1150 47.35 20.33 35.86
N GLY A 1151 47.91 19.12 35.80
CA GLY A 1151 47.18 17.89 35.49
C GLY A 1151 46.08 17.60 36.51
N ASN A 1152 46.42 17.71 37.79
CA ASN A 1152 45.49 17.55 38.90
C ASN A 1152 44.36 18.60 38.83
N ALA A 1153 44.68 19.88 38.60
CA ALA A 1153 43.70 20.95 38.50
C ALA A 1153 42.70 20.75 37.34
N ALA A 1154 43.16 20.24 36.20
CA ALA A 1154 42.31 19.96 35.05
C ALA A 1154 41.30 18.82 35.32
N MET A 1155 41.69 17.84 36.13
CA MET A 1155 40.84 16.69 36.49
C MET A 1155 39.65 17.08 37.37
N PHE A 1156 39.79 18.15 38.16
CA PHE A 1156 38.77 18.62 39.10
C PHE A 1156 38.15 19.96 38.76
N GLY A 1157 38.43 20.54 37.59
CA GLY A 1157 37.84 21.82 37.18
C GLY A 1157 38.31 23.02 38.01
N ALA A 1158 39.49 22.94 38.61
CA ALA A 1158 40.12 24.03 39.37
C ALA A 1158 40.82 25.02 38.42
N SER A 1159 40.03 25.83 37.72
CA SER A 1159 40.52 26.64 36.58
C SER A 1159 41.60 27.66 36.96
N ALA A 1160 41.50 28.29 38.14
CA ALA A 1160 42.49 29.24 38.63
C ALA A 1160 43.84 28.56 38.94
N MET A 1161 43.81 27.41 39.63
CA MET A 1161 44.99 26.57 39.90
C MET A 1161 45.64 26.10 38.59
N ARG A 1162 44.83 25.67 37.61
CA ARG A 1162 45.33 25.19 36.31
C ARG A 1162 46.07 26.27 35.53
N GLY A 1163 45.53 27.49 35.49
CA GLY A 1163 46.15 28.62 34.80
C GLY A 1163 47.51 28.97 35.40
N LEU A 1164 47.56 29.14 36.72
CA LEU A 1164 48.78 29.51 37.45
C LEU A 1164 49.85 28.40 37.39
N ALA A 1165 49.44 27.13 37.45
CA ALA A 1165 50.36 25.99 37.32
C ALA A 1165 50.95 25.89 35.90
N ALA A 1166 50.19 26.23 34.86
CA ALA A 1166 50.69 26.27 33.49
C ALA A 1166 51.69 27.42 33.27
N GLU A 1167 51.45 28.59 33.87
CA GLU A 1167 52.42 29.70 33.83
C GLU A 1167 53.69 29.37 34.62
N ALA A 1168 53.58 28.72 35.77
CA ALA A 1168 54.74 28.29 36.55
C ALA A 1168 55.56 27.21 35.83
N GLU A 1169 54.92 26.24 35.17
CA GLU A 1169 55.58 25.22 34.32
C GLU A 1169 56.37 25.89 33.19
N GLN A 1170 55.78 26.86 32.49
CA GLN A 1170 56.45 27.60 31.42
C GLN A 1170 57.62 28.45 31.94
N ALA A 1171 57.45 29.12 33.08
CA ALA A 1171 58.52 29.92 33.68
C ALA A 1171 59.71 29.04 34.12
N ALA A 1172 59.44 27.88 34.71
CA ALA A 1172 60.48 26.91 35.08
C ALA A 1172 61.22 26.36 33.85
N ALA A 1173 60.48 25.97 32.81
CA ALA A 1173 61.06 25.49 31.54
C ALA A 1173 61.91 26.57 30.82
N ALA A 1174 61.50 27.84 30.93
CA ALA A 1174 62.22 28.98 30.35
C ALA A 1174 63.41 29.46 31.20
N GLY A 1175 63.59 28.92 32.41
CA GLY A 1175 64.63 29.36 33.34
C GLY A 1175 64.35 30.70 34.05
N ASP A 1176 63.11 31.19 34.03
CA ASP A 1176 62.72 32.50 34.58
C ASP A 1176 62.38 32.41 36.07
N VAL A 1177 63.42 32.44 36.90
CA VAL A 1177 63.33 32.32 38.36
C VAL A 1177 62.54 33.48 38.99
N ALA A 1178 62.65 34.69 38.43
CA ALA A 1178 61.95 35.86 38.96
C ALA A 1178 60.44 35.73 38.75
N ARG A 1179 60.02 35.29 37.56
CA ARG A 1179 58.59 35.04 37.28
C ARG A 1179 58.04 33.88 38.11
N LEU A 1180 58.82 32.84 38.34
CA LEU A 1180 58.44 31.72 39.19
C LEU A 1180 58.23 32.16 40.65
N ALA A 1181 59.12 33.00 41.18
CA ALA A 1181 59.02 33.60 42.51
C ALA A 1181 57.78 34.50 42.67
N ASP A 1182 57.46 35.28 41.64
CA ASP A 1182 56.25 36.13 41.61
C ASP A 1182 54.94 35.32 41.60
N LEU A 1183 54.93 34.17 40.91
CA LEU A 1183 53.73 33.33 40.77
C LEU A 1183 53.46 32.46 42.00
N ALA A 1184 54.51 32.03 42.71
CA ALA A 1184 54.39 31.06 43.80
C ALA A 1184 53.37 31.42 44.90
N PRO A 1185 53.27 32.66 45.41
CA PRO A 1185 52.27 33.00 46.42
C PRO A 1185 50.84 32.86 45.92
N THR A 1186 50.59 33.22 44.65
CA THR A 1186 49.26 33.12 44.03
C THR A 1186 48.89 31.68 43.68
N LEU A 1187 49.85 30.88 43.25
CA LEU A 1187 49.65 29.45 42.98
C LEU A 1187 49.38 28.66 44.27
N ASP A 1188 50.12 28.96 45.34
CA ASP A 1188 49.93 28.38 46.68
C ASP A 1188 48.52 28.68 47.22
N GLN A 1189 48.06 29.92 47.06
CA GLN A 1189 46.71 30.31 47.43
C GLN A 1189 45.63 29.57 46.61
N ALA A 1190 45.77 29.52 45.28
CA ALA A 1190 44.81 28.84 44.41
C ALA A 1190 44.73 27.33 44.66
N CYS A 1191 45.86 26.70 45.00
CA CYS A 1191 45.92 25.28 45.37
C CYS A 1191 45.19 25.02 46.70
N ARG A 1192 45.40 25.86 47.73
CA ARG A 1192 44.68 25.75 49.01
C ARG A 1192 43.17 25.93 48.85
N GLU A 1193 42.76 26.90 48.04
CA GLU A 1193 41.34 27.14 47.74
C GLU A 1193 40.71 25.97 46.98
N ALA A 1194 41.43 25.38 46.02
CA ALA A 1194 40.98 24.19 45.31
C ALA A 1194 40.85 22.98 46.27
N VAL A 1195 41.86 22.71 47.09
CA VAL A 1195 41.82 21.61 48.07
C VAL A 1195 40.65 21.77 49.04
N GLY A 1196 40.51 22.96 49.65
CA GLY A 1196 39.40 23.25 50.56
C GLY A 1196 38.03 23.15 49.87
N GLY A 1197 37.91 23.65 48.65
CA GLY A 1197 36.68 23.54 47.86
C GLY A 1197 36.31 22.10 47.51
N LEU A 1198 37.31 21.25 47.23
CA LEU A 1198 37.06 19.84 46.93
C LEU A 1198 36.68 19.07 48.19
N ASP A 1199 37.38 19.28 49.30
CA ASP A 1199 37.13 18.59 50.56
C ASP A 1199 35.71 18.91 51.08
N ASP A 1200 35.31 20.18 51.05
CA ASP A 1200 33.95 20.62 51.35
C ASP A 1200 32.91 19.93 50.46
N TYR A 1201 33.20 19.81 49.16
CA TYR A 1201 32.30 19.16 48.21
C TYR A 1201 32.21 17.65 48.48
N LEU A 1202 33.33 16.99 48.76
CA LEU A 1202 33.40 15.56 49.09
C LEU A 1202 32.66 15.23 50.40
N CYS A 1203 32.74 16.11 51.42
CA CYS A 1203 31.97 15.99 52.65
C CYS A 1203 30.46 16.11 52.42
N ARG A 1204 30.01 16.95 51.47
CA ARG A 1204 28.58 17.12 51.15
C ARG A 1204 27.98 15.94 50.38
N ILE A 1205 28.78 15.23 49.58
CA ILE A 1205 28.32 14.06 48.80
C ILE A 1205 28.56 12.72 49.51
N GLY A 1206 29.29 12.71 50.62
CA GLY A 1206 29.66 11.52 51.39
C GLY A 1206 28.72 11.16 52.55
N ASN A 1207 27.71 11.99 52.83
CA ASN A 1207 26.66 11.74 53.83
C ASN A 1207 25.34 11.33 53.19
#